data_AF-A0A517PKG3-F1
#
_entry.id   AF-A0A517PKG3-F1
#
_cell.length_a   1.000
_cell.length_b   1.000
_cell.length_c   1.000
_cell.angle_alpha   90.00
_cell.angle_beta   90.00
_cell.angle_gamma   90.00
#
_symmetry.space_group_name_H-M   'P 1'
#
loop_
_entity.id
_entity.type
_entity.pdbx_description
1 polymer ?
#
loop_
_entity_poly.entity_id
_entity_poly.type
_entity_poly.pdbx_seq_one_letter_code
_entity_poly.pdbx_strand_id
1 'polypeptide(L)'
;MSQEHNSSQFSQVDYTNLKQQFSDMLLVPDSPVANETAFKRDRESYFDLLEQRKKTQEQITLLKSETKNVSEAENAAKEAESQLQVKRKQLLELATTLGKTAFKGLQSGDIADDLRFNPRKELESRIEALRRQKDSVTSENPAGVLEQTALKAKQLKLAGQIKAEEFRIKTVNQELGKALLSAKAEETVRCSETEKVLEIINRLRERITKAKDKHQKSELNLTNAQKRAAEQLGVDSVSTAISLQAELKQKESELRSIEIRIEDLQDEVAEKALEYEWLRDNPALKEILGRLTQLKKESTPRKISVWPLAAVVITGHLFASFGSKPLNLSHFGVLVLYLATALGGLGLLAYYKPDLVAGERRYKSLLLLFSYSIISVICILLFQELAEYALNNWSDRQEWARGRLILFDLPRIFLVAVGTAYQDTFSIMQGTGVPESFSVYFRNHMLSIGLCEELIKLSPALIAFAAYTGSWRSRSQEFNSRLVYLAMIGGLAFGLGEAVYYHFTMYAPMQVGWGLYALRFLSLVTIHAVWAGISGWILAHVTGGWIRSAFTTAAHGWGPVGGCLLIAATVGVSDVLHTSHNLSNDPLWMLTWDVISLVIFAWLIRCSNVSQLVPDQARKLWRRGFSTAEIAAVAASMKNRVVEDIDHSPQANTVTQTTTETSEATPNVSSEPELWNPNAAGFWSLLLTPIFGAWLHAKNWANLNETERSKKSFKWVYGSIGMVALTLILPDLISNLVFGALLVAWWMRSGNEQYKYVKENHPDYQKKKWGTPLSIAGLVVFGLVLFSGALEMSRMSEQEVEKLAGQWAVKMQIFEVDDETGIELQGDLDGTTTYSADTTFDHQGNLKIVFVAPTGERATMLLRLEVEGIWSFDGTTLCEFTNSIRVSPADPTTRQLAQNDPQAFSEIKRGFEQAEERSFGSVTFLNDNEIELLDHETGDSLKMKRLQEKSE
;
A
#
# COMPACT_ATOMS: atom_id res chain seq x y z
N MET A 1 49.39 -22.68 -42.64
CA MET A 1 49.67 -22.53 -41.19
C MET A 1 49.61 -21.03 -40.94
N SER A 2 48.65 -20.46 -40.21
CA SER A 2 48.10 -20.88 -38.92
C SER A 2 46.66 -20.38 -38.76
N GLN A 3 45.89 -21.12 -37.99
CA GLN A 3 44.44 -21.02 -37.79
C GLN A 3 44.00 -19.68 -37.17
N GLU A 4 43.02 -19.03 -37.81
CA GLU A 4 42.08 -18.13 -37.13
C GLU A 4 41.04 -19.00 -36.39
N HIS A 5 41.15 -19.08 -35.07
CA HIS A 5 40.13 -19.66 -34.21
C HIS A 5 39.05 -18.61 -33.89
N ASN A 6 37.95 -18.66 -34.65
CA ASN A 6 36.52 -18.64 -34.27
C ASN A 6 36.05 -18.08 -32.89
N SER A 7 36.65 -17.02 -32.32
CA SER A 7 36.28 -16.51 -30.98
C SER A 7 35.19 -15.41 -30.95
N SER A 8 34.48 -15.14 -32.05
CA SER A 8 33.58 -13.98 -32.16
C SER A 8 32.08 -14.23 -31.92
N GLN A 9 31.65 -15.44 -31.55
CA GLN A 9 30.20 -15.76 -31.49
C GLN A 9 29.47 -15.43 -30.16
N PHE A 10 30.15 -15.08 -29.07
CA PHE A 10 29.53 -15.04 -27.73
C PHE A 10 29.41 -13.64 -27.06
N SER A 11 29.75 -12.55 -27.74
CA SER A 11 29.86 -11.22 -27.10
C SER A 11 28.53 -10.48 -26.85
N GLN A 12 27.38 -11.04 -27.28
CA GLN A 12 26.04 -10.41 -27.11
C GLN A 12 24.94 -11.36 -26.58
N VAL A 13 25.28 -12.53 -26.03
CA VAL A 13 24.28 -13.55 -25.66
C VAL A 13 23.80 -13.34 -24.21
N ASP A 14 22.49 -13.11 -24.03
CA ASP A 14 21.78 -13.09 -22.74
C ASP A 14 21.89 -14.45 -22.02
N TYR A 15 21.98 -14.46 -20.69
CA TYR A 15 22.12 -15.68 -19.86
C TYR A 15 21.09 -16.74 -20.22
N THR A 16 19.83 -16.32 -20.43
CA THR A 16 18.73 -17.19 -20.81
C THR A 16 18.97 -17.89 -22.15
N ASN A 17 19.46 -17.15 -23.14
CA ASN A 17 19.71 -17.68 -24.49
C ASN A 17 20.92 -18.62 -24.48
N LEU A 18 21.98 -18.28 -23.75
CA LEU A 18 23.14 -19.16 -23.60
C LEU A 18 22.78 -20.45 -22.82
N LYS A 19 21.93 -20.35 -21.79
CA LYS A 19 21.45 -21.51 -21.02
C LYS A 19 20.61 -22.43 -21.90
N GLN A 20 19.76 -21.86 -22.74
CA GLN A 20 18.96 -22.60 -23.71
C GLN A 20 19.85 -23.35 -24.71
N GLN A 21 20.78 -22.66 -25.37
CA GLN A 21 21.71 -23.27 -26.33
C GLN A 21 22.54 -24.39 -25.69
N PHE A 22 22.97 -24.19 -24.45
CA PHE A 22 23.71 -25.20 -23.69
C PHE A 22 22.85 -26.42 -23.40
N SER A 23 21.60 -26.23 -22.96
CA SER A 23 20.65 -27.32 -22.70
C SER A 23 20.36 -28.12 -23.98
N ASP A 24 20.12 -27.43 -25.09
CA ASP A 24 19.85 -28.04 -26.39
C ASP A 24 21.05 -28.88 -26.85
N MET A 25 22.28 -28.38 -26.68
CA MET A 25 23.51 -29.12 -26.97
C MET A 25 23.71 -30.38 -26.10
N LEU A 26 23.22 -30.38 -24.87
CA LEU A 26 23.28 -31.55 -23.98
C LEU A 26 22.22 -32.61 -24.30
N LEU A 27 21.10 -32.18 -24.89
CA LEU A 27 19.92 -33.02 -25.12
C LEU A 27 19.86 -33.66 -26.52
N VAL A 28 20.62 -33.16 -27.49
CA VAL A 28 20.71 -33.75 -28.85
C VAL A 28 21.38 -35.14 -28.86
N PRO A 29 21.10 -35.98 -29.87
CA PRO A 29 21.67 -37.34 -29.95
C PRO A 29 23.20 -37.35 -30.03
N ASP A 30 23.78 -36.39 -30.74
CA ASP A 30 25.23 -36.24 -30.96
C ASP A 30 25.91 -35.39 -29.86
N SER A 31 25.31 -35.35 -28.67
CA SER A 31 25.80 -34.53 -27.57
C SER A 31 27.22 -34.94 -27.14
N PRO A 32 28.08 -33.99 -26.72
CA PRO A 32 29.37 -34.29 -26.08
C PRO A 32 29.24 -35.14 -24.80
N VAL A 33 28.03 -35.28 -24.25
CA VAL A 33 27.70 -36.17 -23.12
C VAL A 33 26.77 -37.33 -23.51
N ALA A 34 26.69 -37.69 -24.80
CA ALA A 34 25.78 -38.71 -25.32
C ALA A 34 26.01 -40.10 -24.68
N ASN A 35 27.25 -40.43 -24.32
CA ASN A 35 27.62 -41.69 -23.69
C ASN A 35 27.50 -41.67 -22.15
N GLU A 36 27.15 -40.52 -21.57
CA GLU A 36 27.13 -40.32 -20.14
C GLU A 36 25.77 -40.76 -19.56
N THR A 37 25.82 -41.70 -18.61
CA THR A 37 24.63 -42.27 -17.96
C THR A 37 23.84 -41.22 -17.18
N ALA A 38 24.54 -40.18 -16.68
CA ALA A 38 23.95 -39.09 -15.91
C ALA A 38 22.83 -38.35 -16.65
N PHE A 39 22.88 -38.26 -18.00
CA PHE A 39 21.91 -37.50 -18.81
C PHE A 39 20.99 -38.38 -19.69
N LYS A 40 21.14 -39.71 -19.62
CA LYS A 40 20.40 -40.63 -20.49
C LYS A 40 18.88 -40.51 -20.34
N ARG A 41 18.39 -40.55 -19.09
CA ARG A 41 16.96 -40.45 -18.76
C ARG A 41 16.37 -39.09 -19.16
N ASP A 42 17.17 -38.03 -19.02
CA ASP A 42 16.76 -36.67 -19.35
C ASP A 42 16.58 -36.52 -20.87
N ARG A 43 17.48 -37.11 -21.67
CA ARG A 43 17.35 -37.18 -23.14
C ARG A 43 16.14 -37.98 -23.60
N GLU A 44 15.92 -39.17 -23.05
CA GLU A 44 14.74 -40.00 -23.36
C GLU A 44 13.44 -39.22 -23.09
N SER A 45 13.35 -38.58 -21.91
CA SER A 45 12.20 -37.75 -21.54
C SER A 45 12.02 -36.54 -22.47
N TYR A 46 13.12 -35.93 -22.93
CA TYR A 46 13.08 -34.80 -23.87
C TYR A 46 12.54 -35.21 -25.24
N PHE A 47 12.97 -36.36 -25.78
CA PHE A 47 12.46 -36.86 -27.06
C PHE A 47 10.98 -37.26 -27.00
N ASP A 48 10.55 -37.90 -25.91
CA ASP A 48 9.14 -38.22 -25.68
C ASP A 48 8.28 -36.95 -25.67
N LEU A 49 8.75 -35.88 -25.02
CA LEU A 49 8.06 -34.59 -24.98
C LEU A 49 8.03 -33.90 -26.36
N LEU A 50 9.11 -33.99 -27.15
CA LEU A 50 9.13 -33.46 -28.52
C LEU A 50 8.15 -34.20 -29.44
N GLU A 51 8.03 -35.51 -29.31
CA GLU A 51 7.05 -36.31 -30.05
C GLU A 51 5.61 -35.94 -29.65
N GLN A 52 5.35 -35.82 -28.35
CA GLN A 52 4.06 -35.36 -27.82
C GLN A 52 3.71 -33.95 -28.32
N ARG A 53 4.68 -33.02 -28.32
CA ARG A 53 4.52 -31.66 -28.84
C ARG A 53 4.11 -31.68 -30.30
N LYS A 54 4.83 -32.44 -31.14
CA LYS A 54 4.54 -32.56 -32.57
C LYS A 54 3.13 -33.09 -32.82
N LYS A 55 2.77 -34.20 -32.16
CA LYS A 55 1.43 -34.81 -32.29
C LYS A 55 0.32 -33.85 -31.85
N THR A 56 0.52 -33.13 -30.75
CA THR A 56 -0.47 -32.15 -30.25
C THR A 56 -0.61 -30.96 -31.20
N GLN A 57 0.49 -30.53 -31.83
CA GLN A 57 0.48 -29.40 -32.77
C GLN A 57 -0.20 -29.75 -34.10
N GLU A 58 -0.05 -30.99 -34.58
CA GLU A 58 -0.82 -31.52 -35.71
C GLU A 58 -2.32 -31.55 -35.38
N GLN A 59 -2.70 -32.03 -34.19
CA GLN A 59 -4.09 -32.02 -33.71
C GLN A 59 -4.68 -30.60 -33.62
N ILE A 60 -3.92 -29.64 -33.09
CA ILE A 60 -4.35 -28.22 -33.01
C ILE A 60 -4.59 -27.65 -34.40
N THR A 61 -3.72 -27.98 -35.37
CA THR A 61 -3.85 -27.48 -36.75
C THR A 61 -5.13 -27.99 -37.40
N LEU A 62 -5.42 -29.28 -37.22
CA LEU A 62 -6.66 -29.91 -37.70
C LEU A 62 -7.91 -29.35 -36.99
N LEU A 63 -7.88 -29.22 -35.66
CA LEU A 63 -8.98 -28.62 -34.90
C LEU A 63 -9.24 -27.17 -35.31
N LYS A 64 -8.19 -26.38 -35.60
CA LYS A 64 -8.33 -25.00 -36.09
C LYS A 64 -9.03 -24.94 -37.45
N SER A 65 -8.66 -25.80 -38.40
CA SER A 65 -9.31 -25.82 -39.71
C SER A 65 -10.78 -26.23 -39.61
N GLU A 66 -11.09 -27.28 -38.86
CA GLU A 66 -12.47 -27.76 -38.72
C GLU A 66 -13.35 -26.80 -37.91
N THR A 67 -12.84 -26.19 -36.84
CA THR A 67 -13.56 -25.14 -36.09
C THR A 67 -13.94 -23.97 -36.99
N LYS A 68 -13.02 -23.55 -37.87
CA LYS A 68 -13.28 -22.48 -38.83
C LYS A 68 -14.39 -22.87 -39.82
N ASN A 69 -14.30 -24.06 -40.42
CA ASN A 69 -15.30 -24.55 -41.38
C ASN A 69 -16.71 -24.64 -40.77
N VAL A 70 -16.83 -25.19 -39.56
CA VAL A 70 -18.11 -25.30 -38.85
C VAL A 70 -18.64 -23.92 -38.45
N SER A 71 -17.78 -23.03 -37.96
CA SER A 71 -18.16 -21.65 -37.60
C SER A 71 -18.67 -20.85 -38.79
N GLU A 72 -18.03 -20.94 -39.95
CA GLU A 72 -18.49 -20.29 -41.19
C GLU A 72 -19.86 -20.80 -41.63
N ALA A 73 -20.08 -22.12 -41.57
CA ALA A 73 -21.38 -22.71 -41.90
C ALA A 73 -22.48 -22.34 -40.88
N GLU A 74 -22.15 -22.31 -39.58
CA GLU A 74 -23.06 -21.93 -38.50
C GLU A 74 -23.48 -20.46 -38.63
N ASN A 75 -22.54 -19.56 -38.91
CA ASN A 75 -22.82 -18.15 -39.15
C ASN A 75 -23.68 -17.94 -40.41
N ALA A 76 -23.41 -18.68 -41.49
CA ALA A 76 -24.22 -18.62 -42.70
C ALA A 76 -25.67 -19.12 -42.49
N ALA A 77 -25.86 -20.11 -41.61
CA ALA A 77 -27.19 -20.58 -41.20
C ALA A 77 -27.92 -19.52 -40.35
N LYS A 78 -27.27 -18.99 -39.32
CA LYS A 78 -27.83 -17.91 -38.46
C LYS A 78 -28.20 -16.66 -39.24
N GLU A 79 -27.35 -16.24 -40.17
CA GLU A 79 -27.63 -15.08 -41.03
C GLU A 79 -28.83 -15.34 -41.94
N ALA A 80 -28.92 -16.53 -42.55
CA ALA A 80 -30.07 -16.90 -43.37
C ALA A 80 -31.37 -16.95 -42.55
N GLU A 81 -31.31 -17.42 -41.31
CA GLU A 81 -32.44 -17.44 -40.38
C GLU A 81 -32.89 -16.02 -40.02
N SER A 82 -31.95 -15.17 -39.61
CA SER A 82 -32.21 -13.76 -39.30
C SER A 82 -32.87 -13.05 -40.49
N GLN A 83 -32.33 -13.24 -41.70
CA GLN A 83 -32.91 -12.69 -42.94
C GLN A 83 -34.32 -13.22 -43.23
N LEU A 84 -34.65 -14.45 -42.82
CA LEU A 84 -35.98 -15.02 -42.94
C LEU A 84 -36.93 -14.41 -41.90
N GLN A 85 -36.48 -14.27 -40.64
CA GLN A 85 -37.27 -13.68 -39.55
C GLN A 85 -37.59 -12.20 -39.80
N VAL A 86 -36.63 -11.42 -40.31
CA VAL A 86 -36.86 -10.01 -40.70
C VAL A 86 -37.97 -9.91 -41.74
N LYS A 87 -37.94 -10.76 -42.78
CA LYS A 87 -38.99 -10.76 -43.82
C LYS A 87 -40.36 -11.22 -43.27
N ARG A 88 -40.39 -12.20 -42.36
CA ARG A 88 -41.62 -12.62 -41.66
C ARG A 88 -42.19 -11.47 -40.81
N LYS A 89 -41.35 -10.72 -40.12
CA LYS A 89 -41.75 -9.54 -39.35
C LYS A 89 -42.31 -8.44 -40.25
N GLN A 90 -41.67 -8.16 -41.40
CA GLN A 90 -42.18 -7.22 -42.40
C GLN A 90 -43.58 -7.63 -42.91
N LEU A 91 -43.82 -8.94 -43.10
CA LEU A 91 -45.15 -9.44 -43.48
C LEU A 91 -46.19 -9.18 -42.40
N LEU A 92 -45.79 -9.30 -41.13
CA LEU A 92 -46.64 -9.00 -39.97
C LEU A 92 -47.00 -7.52 -39.86
N GLU A 93 -46.07 -6.64 -40.19
CA GLU A 93 -46.30 -5.18 -40.23
C GLU A 93 -47.28 -4.83 -41.36
N LEU A 94 -47.11 -5.44 -42.54
CA LEU A 94 -48.04 -5.28 -43.65
C LEU A 94 -49.44 -5.82 -43.35
N ALA A 95 -49.58 -6.85 -42.51
CA ALA A 95 -50.89 -7.31 -42.04
C ALA A 95 -51.66 -6.19 -41.32
N THR A 96 -50.97 -5.41 -40.49
CA THR A 96 -51.59 -4.25 -39.81
C THR A 96 -52.11 -3.22 -40.80
N THR A 97 -51.31 -2.92 -41.84
CA THR A 97 -51.69 -2.01 -42.92
C THR A 97 -52.87 -2.58 -43.70
N LEU A 98 -52.83 -3.87 -44.06
CA LEU A 98 -53.91 -4.54 -44.79
C LEU A 98 -55.23 -4.48 -44.01
N GLY A 99 -55.24 -4.82 -42.72
CA GLY A 99 -56.45 -4.76 -41.92
C GLY A 99 -57.01 -3.34 -41.78
N LYS A 100 -56.14 -2.34 -41.62
CA LYS A 100 -56.54 -0.92 -41.61
C LYS A 100 -57.19 -0.51 -42.94
N THR A 101 -56.57 -0.87 -44.06
CA THR A 101 -57.01 -0.45 -45.39
C THR A 101 -58.25 -1.22 -45.85
N ALA A 102 -58.36 -2.52 -45.53
CA ALA A 102 -59.54 -3.33 -45.77
C ALA A 102 -60.75 -2.81 -44.97
N PHE A 103 -60.54 -2.42 -43.72
CA PHE A 103 -61.62 -1.82 -42.94
C PHE A 103 -62.05 -0.46 -43.50
N LYS A 104 -61.11 0.33 -44.06
CA LYS A 104 -61.45 1.57 -44.76
C LYS A 104 -62.27 1.31 -46.03
N GLY A 105 -61.92 0.29 -46.82
CA GLY A 105 -62.69 -0.12 -48.00
C GLY A 105 -64.09 -0.63 -47.65
N LEU A 106 -64.26 -1.26 -46.48
CA LEU A 106 -65.57 -1.60 -45.95
C LEU A 106 -66.40 -0.34 -45.63
N GLN A 107 -65.77 0.68 -45.03
CA GLN A 107 -66.45 1.95 -44.70
C GLN A 107 -66.87 2.74 -45.95
N SER A 108 -66.13 2.66 -47.05
CA SER A 108 -66.48 3.29 -48.32
C SER A 108 -67.49 2.49 -49.15
N GLY A 109 -67.81 1.25 -48.76
CA GLY A 109 -68.72 0.36 -49.46
C GLY A 109 -68.08 -0.45 -50.59
N ASP A 110 -66.76 -0.35 -50.75
CA ASP A 110 -65.98 -1.05 -51.80
C ASP A 110 -65.70 -2.52 -51.44
N ILE A 111 -65.87 -2.90 -50.17
CA ILE A 111 -65.68 -4.27 -49.68
C ILE A 111 -66.98 -4.75 -49.01
N ALA A 112 -67.40 -5.97 -49.35
CA ALA A 112 -68.56 -6.61 -48.74
C ALA A 112 -68.33 -6.91 -47.25
N ASP A 113 -69.37 -6.78 -46.45
CA ASP A 113 -69.30 -7.05 -45.02
C ASP A 113 -69.05 -8.53 -44.71
N ASP A 114 -68.26 -8.79 -43.67
CA ASP A 114 -67.83 -10.12 -43.27
C ASP A 114 -67.62 -10.17 -41.76
N LEU A 115 -67.88 -11.34 -41.16
CA LEU A 115 -67.74 -11.58 -39.72
C LEU A 115 -66.35 -11.19 -39.16
N ARG A 116 -65.30 -11.25 -39.97
CA ARG A 116 -63.93 -10.89 -39.59
C ARG A 116 -63.77 -9.41 -39.24
N PHE A 117 -64.64 -8.54 -39.76
CA PHE A 117 -64.62 -7.11 -39.44
C PHE A 117 -65.29 -6.78 -38.09
N ASN A 118 -66.06 -7.70 -37.51
CA ASN A 118 -66.82 -7.46 -36.27
C ASN A 118 -65.98 -6.90 -35.12
N PRO A 119 -64.80 -7.45 -34.77
CA PRO A 119 -63.97 -6.89 -33.68
C PRO A 119 -63.58 -5.42 -33.92
N ARG A 120 -63.33 -5.03 -35.17
CA ARG A 120 -62.98 -3.66 -35.53
C ARG A 120 -64.20 -2.73 -35.55
N LYS A 121 -65.36 -3.22 -35.99
CA LYS A 121 -66.65 -2.50 -35.93
C LYS A 121 -67.10 -2.23 -34.50
N GLU A 122 -67.01 -3.23 -33.63
CA GLU A 122 -67.32 -3.09 -32.21
C GLU A 122 -66.43 -2.05 -31.55
N LEU A 123 -65.13 -2.08 -31.84
CA LEU A 123 -64.18 -1.08 -31.33
C LEU A 123 -64.52 0.34 -31.82
N GLU A 124 -64.90 0.49 -33.09
CA GLU A 124 -65.33 1.79 -33.63
C GLU A 124 -66.59 2.31 -32.94
N SER A 125 -67.58 1.44 -32.79
CA SER A 125 -68.86 1.75 -32.14
C SER A 125 -68.64 2.19 -30.69
N ARG A 126 -67.71 1.55 -29.97
CA ARG A 126 -67.32 1.95 -28.60
C ARG A 126 -66.64 3.31 -28.58
N ILE A 127 -65.71 3.57 -29.49
CA ILE A 127 -65.02 4.88 -29.59
C ILE A 127 -66.02 5.98 -29.91
N GLU A 128 -66.95 5.76 -30.85
CA GLU A 128 -68.01 6.72 -31.16
C GLU A 128 -68.96 6.95 -29.98
N ALA A 129 -69.37 5.89 -29.26
CA ALA A 129 -70.21 6.02 -28.08
C ALA A 129 -69.53 6.88 -26.99
N LEU A 130 -68.23 6.65 -26.75
CA LEU A 130 -67.44 7.46 -25.81
C LEU A 130 -67.28 8.92 -26.27
N ARG A 131 -67.13 9.16 -27.57
CA ARG A 131 -67.09 10.52 -28.15
C ARG A 131 -68.42 11.24 -27.97
N ARG A 132 -69.56 10.59 -28.29
CA ARG A 132 -70.90 11.15 -28.06
C ARG A 132 -71.15 11.46 -26.58
N GLN A 133 -70.71 10.58 -25.67
CA GLN A 133 -70.79 10.84 -24.22
C GLN A 133 -69.95 12.06 -23.84
N LYS A 134 -68.73 12.20 -24.36
CA LYS A 134 -67.88 13.36 -24.11
C LYS A 134 -68.52 14.65 -24.65
N ASP A 135 -69.11 14.61 -25.84
CA ASP A 135 -69.76 15.77 -26.45
C ASP A 135 -71.00 16.19 -25.63
N SER A 136 -71.80 15.25 -25.13
CA SER A 136 -72.94 15.54 -24.25
C SER A 136 -72.54 16.20 -22.93
N VAL A 137 -71.41 15.80 -22.35
CA VAL A 137 -70.83 16.41 -21.14
C VAL A 137 -70.26 17.80 -21.44
N THR A 138 -69.89 18.09 -22.69
CA THR A 138 -69.35 19.39 -23.11
C THR A 138 -70.46 20.43 -23.32
N SER A 139 -71.70 19.99 -23.56
CA SER A 139 -72.88 20.86 -23.70
C SER A 139 -73.57 21.26 -22.39
N GLU A 140 -73.12 20.73 -21.24
CA GLU A 140 -73.66 21.11 -19.92
C GLU A 140 -73.12 22.50 -19.49
N ASN A 141 -74.01 23.40 -19.04
CA ASN A 141 -73.68 24.78 -18.63
C ASN A 141 -73.53 24.84 -17.09
N PRO A 142 -72.32 24.91 -16.52
CA PRO A 142 -72.13 24.90 -15.07
C PRO A 142 -72.54 26.22 -14.41
N ALA A 143 -73.26 26.16 -13.30
CA ALA A 143 -73.69 27.32 -12.51
C ALA A 143 -72.65 27.75 -11.44
N GLY A 144 -71.60 26.95 -11.20
CA GLY A 144 -70.56 27.26 -10.20
C GLY A 144 -69.17 26.61 -10.44
N VAL A 145 -68.14 27.13 -9.75
CA VAL A 145 -66.71 26.74 -9.90
C VAL A 145 -66.45 25.26 -9.56
N LEU A 146 -67.16 24.72 -8.55
CA LEU A 146 -67.10 23.30 -8.17
C LEU A 146 -67.66 22.38 -9.27
N GLU A 147 -68.75 22.80 -9.90
CA GLU A 147 -69.41 22.07 -10.99
C GLU A 147 -68.54 22.09 -12.27
N GLN A 148 -67.90 23.23 -12.56
CA GLN A 148 -66.93 23.35 -13.65
C GLN A 148 -65.73 22.41 -13.48
N THR A 149 -65.26 22.22 -12.25
CA THR A 149 -64.13 21.32 -11.94
C THR A 149 -64.53 19.85 -12.09
N ALA A 150 -65.74 19.47 -11.64
CA ALA A 150 -66.27 18.11 -11.81
C ALA A 150 -66.51 17.75 -13.28
N LEU A 151 -67.04 18.70 -14.07
CA LEU A 151 -67.20 18.57 -15.53
C LEU A 151 -65.85 18.34 -16.23
N LYS A 152 -64.82 19.11 -15.89
CA LYS A 152 -63.48 18.97 -16.45
C LYS A 152 -62.82 17.63 -16.11
N ALA A 153 -63.03 17.13 -14.89
CA ALA A 153 -62.56 15.79 -14.49
C ALA A 153 -63.26 14.67 -15.29
N LYS A 154 -64.57 14.78 -15.51
CA LYS A 154 -65.35 13.84 -16.34
C LYS A 154 -64.88 13.85 -17.80
N GLN A 155 -64.59 15.03 -18.36
CA GLN A 155 -64.03 15.18 -19.70
C GLN A 155 -62.64 14.52 -19.84
N LEU A 156 -61.75 14.71 -18.87
CA LEU A 156 -60.41 14.09 -18.86
C LEU A 156 -60.50 12.56 -18.76
N LYS A 157 -61.40 12.03 -17.92
CA LYS A 157 -61.65 10.58 -17.81
C LYS A 157 -62.09 9.99 -19.15
N LEU A 158 -63.08 10.59 -19.80
CA LEU A 158 -63.57 10.15 -21.11
C LEU A 158 -62.48 10.28 -22.20
N ALA A 159 -61.68 11.35 -22.18
CA ALA A 159 -60.54 11.51 -23.09
C ALA A 159 -59.48 10.41 -22.89
N GLY A 160 -59.20 10.03 -21.64
CA GLY A 160 -58.32 8.91 -21.31
C GLY A 160 -58.85 7.57 -21.83
N GLN A 161 -60.15 7.29 -21.66
CA GLN A 161 -60.80 6.08 -22.17
C GLN A 161 -60.82 6.02 -23.70
N ILE A 162 -61.13 7.12 -24.38
CA ILE A 162 -61.06 7.21 -25.85
C ILE A 162 -59.65 6.87 -26.33
N LYS A 163 -58.62 7.48 -25.72
CA LYS A 163 -57.23 7.24 -26.09
C LYS A 163 -56.81 5.79 -25.86
N ALA A 164 -57.27 5.16 -24.77
CA ALA A 164 -57.01 3.75 -24.48
C ALA A 164 -57.62 2.81 -25.54
N GLU A 165 -58.86 3.04 -25.98
CA GLU A 165 -59.48 2.26 -27.05
C GLU A 165 -58.86 2.58 -28.43
N GLU A 166 -58.48 3.83 -28.71
CA GLU A 166 -57.75 4.22 -29.92
C GLU A 166 -56.39 3.50 -30.04
N PHE A 167 -55.69 3.28 -28.92
CA PHE A 167 -54.46 2.49 -28.92
C PHE A 167 -54.69 1.03 -29.35
N ARG A 168 -55.87 0.46 -29.09
CA ARG A 168 -56.21 -0.93 -29.46
C ARG A 168 -56.48 -1.09 -30.96
N ILE A 169 -56.76 -0.01 -31.69
CA ILE A 169 -57.01 -0.04 -33.15
C ILE A 169 -55.86 -0.71 -33.88
N LYS A 170 -54.60 -0.43 -33.50
CA LYS A 170 -53.43 -1.02 -34.15
C LYS A 170 -53.44 -2.55 -34.02
N THR A 171 -53.71 -3.07 -32.82
CA THR A 171 -53.74 -4.50 -32.54
C THR A 171 -54.88 -5.19 -33.28
N VAL A 172 -56.08 -4.61 -33.25
CA VAL A 172 -57.25 -5.17 -33.94
C VAL A 172 -57.06 -5.15 -35.47
N ASN A 173 -56.47 -4.10 -36.04
CA ASN A 173 -56.12 -4.06 -37.46
C ASN A 173 -55.09 -5.15 -37.82
N GLN A 174 -54.12 -5.39 -36.94
CA GLN A 174 -53.13 -6.45 -37.14
C GLN A 174 -53.77 -7.85 -37.11
N GLU A 175 -54.69 -8.10 -36.18
CA GLU A 175 -55.44 -9.36 -36.09
C GLU A 175 -56.34 -9.57 -37.30
N LEU A 176 -57.08 -8.54 -37.71
CA LEU A 176 -57.88 -8.56 -38.93
C LEU A 176 -57.02 -8.88 -40.16
N GLY A 177 -55.90 -8.18 -40.33
CA GLY A 177 -54.99 -8.45 -41.43
C GLY A 177 -54.40 -9.86 -41.41
N LYS A 178 -54.04 -10.39 -40.24
CA LYS A 178 -53.59 -11.78 -40.09
C LYS A 178 -54.70 -12.77 -40.44
N ALA A 179 -55.94 -12.52 -40.03
CA ALA A 179 -57.09 -13.35 -40.35
C ALA A 179 -57.33 -13.39 -41.87
N LEU A 180 -57.24 -12.24 -42.55
CA LEU A 180 -57.35 -12.15 -44.00
C LEU A 180 -56.24 -12.92 -44.73
N LEU A 181 -54.98 -12.79 -44.27
CA LEU A 181 -53.83 -13.47 -44.85
C LEU A 181 -53.81 -14.98 -44.60
N SER A 182 -54.27 -15.44 -43.44
CA SER A 182 -54.29 -16.86 -43.05
C SER A 182 -55.43 -17.62 -43.71
N ALA A 183 -56.60 -16.99 -43.85
CA ALA A 183 -57.76 -17.56 -44.52
C ALA A 183 -57.65 -17.57 -46.06
N LYS A 184 -56.54 -17.06 -46.63
CA LYS A 184 -56.36 -16.84 -48.07
C LYS A 184 -57.53 -16.07 -48.70
N ALA A 185 -58.04 -15.06 -47.99
CA ALA A 185 -59.22 -14.33 -48.38
C ALA A 185 -58.90 -12.94 -48.92
N GLU A 186 -57.68 -12.75 -49.43
CA GLU A 186 -57.21 -11.49 -49.97
C GLU A 186 -58.09 -11.01 -51.13
N GLU A 187 -58.63 -11.95 -51.93
CA GLU A 187 -59.57 -11.63 -53.01
C GLU A 187 -60.89 -11.05 -52.50
N THR A 188 -61.33 -11.40 -51.29
CA THR A 188 -62.58 -10.88 -50.72
C THR A 188 -62.48 -9.42 -50.27
N VAL A 189 -61.26 -8.90 -50.14
CA VAL A 189 -60.97 -7.53 -49.69
C VAL A 189 -60.24 -6.71 -50.75
N ARG A 190 -60.18 -7.18 -51.99
CA ARG A 190 -59.49 -6.51 -53.10
C ARG A 190 -60.32 -5.32 -53.61
N CYS A 191 -59.78 -4.12 -53.47
CA CYS A 191 -60.34 -2.85 -53.97
C CYS A 191 -59.19 -1.89 -54.32
N SER A 192 -59.50 -0.68 -54.84
CA SER A 192 -58.51 0.34 -55.20
C SER A 192 -57.53 0.68 -54.07
N GLU A 193 -57.99 0.58 -52.82
CA GLU A 193 -57.27 0.92 -51.61
C GLU A 193 -56.33 -0.21 -51.18
N THR A 194 -56.75 -1.47 -51.30
CA THR A 194 -56.00 -2.63 -50.82
C THR A 194 -55.06 -3.23 -51.87
N GLU A 195 -55.31 -3.03 -53.17
CA GLU A 195 -54.53 -3.60 -54.28
C GLU A 195 -53.02 -3.37 -54.12
N LYS A 196 -52.62 -2.13 -53.82
CA LYS A 196 -51.19 -1.78 -53.61
C LYS A 196 -50.57 -2.53 -52.43
N VAL A 197 -51.34 -2.76 -51.36
CA VAL A 197 -50.85 -3.48 -50.17
C VAL A 197 -50.73 -4.97 -50.48
N LEU A 198 -51.70 -5.54 -51.21
CA LEU A 198 -51.71 -6.93 -51.65
C LEU A 198 -50.56 -7.25 -52.62
N GLU A 199 -50.22 -6.34 -53.54
CA GLU A 199 -49.07 -6.49 -54.42
C GLU A 199 -47.74 -6.56 -53.64
N ILE A 200 -47.57 -5.68 -52.65
CA ILE A 200 -46.38 -5.68 -51.76
C ILE A 200 -46.32 -7.00 -50.97
N ILE A 201 -47.46 -7.49 -50.47
CA ILE A 201 -47.55 -8.75 -49.73
C ILE A 201 -47.14 -9.94 -50.61
N ASN A 202 -47.60 -10.01 -51.86
CA ASN A 202 -47.24 -11.08 -52.78
C ASN A 202 -45.74 -11.07 -53.10
N ARG A 203 -45.16 -9.91 -53.41
CA ARG A 203 -43.70 -9.78 -53.62
C ARG A 203 -42.92 -10.19 -52.36
N LEU A 204 -43.43 -9.88 -51.17
CA LEU A 204 -42.78 -10.27 -49.92
C LEU A 204 -42.88 -11.78 -49.65
N ARG A 205 -44.00 -12.42 -49.97
CA ARG A 205 -44.16 -13.89 -49.89
C ARG A 205 -43.13 -14.61 -50.76
N GLU A 206 -42.90 -14.17 -51.99
CA GLU A 206 -41.84 -14.72 -52.85
C GLU A 206 -40.45 -14.57 -52.24
N ARG A 207 -40.15 -13.40 -51.65
CA ARG A 207 -38.88 -13.15 -50.96
C ARG A 207 -38.73 -14.03 -49.71
N ILE A 208 -39.82 -14.33 -49.00
CA ILE A 208 -39.84 -15.25 -47.85
C ILE A 208 -39.54 -16.67 -48.33
N THR A 209 -40.15 -17.13 -49.44
CA THR A 209 -39.85 -18.44 -50.03
C THR A 209 -38.38 -18.56 -50.39
N LYS A 210 -37.82 -17.58 -51.14
CA LYS A 210 -36.39 -17.56 -51.47
C LYS A 210 -35.48 -17.56 -50.23
N ALA A 211 -35.86 -16.81 -49.19
CA ALA A 211 -35.11 -16.79 -47.93
C ALA A 211 -35.20 -18.12 -47.16
N LYS A 212 -36.35 -18.79 -47.22
CA LYS A 212 -36.57 -20.11 -46.62
C LYS A 212 -35.71 -21.17 -47.32
N ASP A 213 -35.68 -21.19 -48.65
CA ASP A 213 -34.85 -22.12 -49.42
C ASP A 213 -33.36 -21.89 -49.13
N LYS A 214 -32.94 -20.62 -49.02
CA LYS A 214 -31.57 -20.26 -48.62
C LYS A 214 -31.25 -20.75 -47.20
N HIS A 215 -32.17 -20.59 -46.25
CA HIS A 215 -32.00 -21.10 -44.88
C HIS A 215 -31.83 -22.63 -44.86
N GLN A 216 -32.71 -23.36 -45.54
CA GLN A 216 -32.63 -24.83 -45.64
C GLN A 216 -31.31 -25.29 -46.28
N LYS A 217 -30.84 -24.58 -47.32
CA LYS A 217 -29.53 -24.87 -47.93
C LYS A 217 -28.37 -24.62 -46.98
N SER A 218 -28.41 -23.51 -46.22
CA SER A 218 -27.39 -23.22 -45.21
C SER A 218 -27.40 -24.22 -44.04
N GLU A 219 -28.57 -24.68 -43.59
CA GLU A 219 -28.67 -25.76 -42.58
C GLU A 219 -28.08 -27.07 -43.09
N LEU A 220 -28.39 -27.47 -44.33
CA LEU A 220 -27.80 -28.67 -44.92
C LEU A 220 -26.26 -28.57 -45.00
N ASN A 221 -25.75 -27.40 -45.36
CA ASN A 221 -24.30 -27.15 -45.38
C ASN A 221 -23.68 -27.25 -43.98
N LEU A 222 -24.37 -26.75 -42.94
CA LEU A 222 -23.93 -26.87 -41.55
C LEU A 222 -23.86 -28.34 -41.12
N THR A 223 -24.91 -29.13 -41.38
CA THR A 223 -24.93 -30.57 -41.08
C THR A 223 -23.79 -31.31 -41.79
N ASN A 224 -23.53 -30.98 -43.06
CA ASN A 224 -22.42 -31.57 -43.81
C ASN A 224 -21.06 -31.16 -43.24
N ALA A 225 -20.88 -29.90 -42.83
CA ALA A 225 -19.65 -29.42 -42.18
C ALA A 225 -19.41 -30.12 -40.83
N GLN A 226 -20.45 -30.27 -40.02
CA GLN A 226 -20.39 -31.01 -38.74
C GLN A 226 -20.02 -32.48 -38.94
N LYS A 227 -20.63 -33.14 -39.92
CA LYS A 227 -20.33 -34.55 -40.23
C LYS A 227 -18.88 -34.73 -40.71
N ARG A 228 -18.42 -33.84 -41.61
CA ARG A 228 -17.03 -33.85 -42.07
C ARG A 228 -16.05 -33.62 -40.93
N ALA A 229 -16.33 -32.67 -40.03
CA ALA A 229 -15.51 -32.41 -38.86
C ALA A 229 -15.45 -33.63 -37.93
N ALA A 230 -16.57 -34.31 -37.70
CA ALA A 230 -16.64 -35.53 -36.90
C ALA A 230 -15.78 -36.66 -37.51
N GLU A 231 -15.87 -36.88 -38.82
CA GLU A 231 -15.07 -37.88 -39.55
C GLU A 231 -13.56 -37.57 -39.49
N GLN A 232 -13.15 -36.31 -39.68
CA GLN A 232 -11.73 -35.91 -39.64
C GLN A 232 -11.13 -35.99 -38.24
N LEU A 233 -11.92 -35.70 -37.21
CA LEU A 233 -11.48 -35.72 -35.81
C LEU A 233 -11.60 -37.11 -35.17
N GLY A 234 -12.25 -38.07 -35.83
CA GLY A 234 -12.45 -39.43 -35.31
C GLY A 234 -13.40 -39.49 -34.12
N VAL A 235 -14.39 -38.60 -34.06
CA VAL A 235 -15.39 -38.51 -32.99
C VAL A 235 -16.79 -38.84 -33.51
N ASP A 236 -17.67 -39.34 -32.65
CA ASP A 236 -19.01 -39.79 -33.05
C ASP A 236 -19.89 -38.66 -33.61
N SER A 237 -19.74 -37.45 -33.08
CA SER A 237 -20.47 -36.27 -33.58
C SER A 237 -19.83 -34.95 -33.14
N VAL A 238 -20.08 -33.90 -33.91
CA VAL A 238 -19.71 -32.51 -33.59
C VAL A 238 -21.00 -31.68 -33.53
N SER A 239 -21.32 -31.15 -32.35
CA SER A 239 -22.58 -30.42 -32.15
C SER A 239 -22.49 -28.95 -32.53
N THR A 240 -21.41 -28.25 -32.18
CA THR A 240 -21.30 -26.78 -32.39
C THR A 240 -19.86 -26.34 -32.64
N ALA A 241 -19.66 -25.15 -33.22
CA ALA A 241 -18.33 -24.54 -33.27
C ALA A 241 -17.77 -24.27 -31.86
N ILE A 242 -18.64 -24.03 -30.87
CA ILE A 242 -18.26 -23.78 -29.48
C ILE A 242 -17.63 -25.01 -28.83
N SER A 243 -18.18 -26.21 -29.05
CA SER A 243 -17.60 -27.44 -28.52
C SER A 243 -16.21 -27.71 -29.10
N LEU A 244 -16.02 -27.49 -30.41
CA LEU A 244 -14.71 -27.59 -31.04
C LEU A 244 -13.73 -26.53 -30.54
N GLN A 245 -14.21 -25.31 -30.30
CA GLN A 245 -13.37 -24.24 -29.75
C GLN A 245 -12.93 -24.52 -28.30
N ALA A 246 -13.77 -25.17 -27.49
CA ALA A 246 -13.41 -25.63 -26.16
C ALA A 246 -12.33 -26.71 -26.21
N GLU A 247 -12.47 -27.69 -27.11
CA GLU A 247 -11.48 -28.75 -27.32
C GLU A 247 -10.16 -28.20 -27.88
N LEU A 248 -10.22 -27.26 -28.82
CA LEU A 248 -9.05 -26.54 -29.31
C LEU A 248 -8.32 -25.82 -28.16
N LYS A 249 -9.06 -25.13 -27.29
CA LYS A 249 -8.47 -24.44 -26.14
C LYS A 249 -7.84 -25.43 -25.15
N GLN A 250 -8.45 -26.59 -24.94
CA GLN A 250 -7.89 -27.66 -24.14
C GLN A 250 -6.58 -28.18 -24.74
N LYS A 251 -6.53 -28.44 -26.05
CA LYS A 251 -5.31 -28.87 -26.75
C LYS A 251 -4.22 -27.81 -26.77
N GLU A 252 -4.57 -26.53 -26.93
CA GLU A 252 -3.61 -25.42 -26.78
C GLU A 252 -3.09 -25.25 -25.35
N SER A 253 -3.85 -25.69 -24.34
CA SER A 253 -3.37 -25.76 -22.95
C SER A 253 -2.44 -26.94 -22.74
N GLU A 254 -2.76 -28.10 -23.33
CA GLU A 254 -1.91 -29.29 -23.31
C GLU A 254 -0.56 -29.02 -24.00
N LEU A 255 -0.56 -28.38 -25.18
CA LEU A 255 0.65 -27.96 -25.88
C LEU A 255 1.51 -27.03 -25.00
N ARG A 256 0.89 -26.05 -24.35
CA ARG A 256 1.60 -25.16 -23.42
C ARG A 256 2.20 -25.93 -22.24
N SER A 257 1.48 -26.91 -21.68
CA SER A 257 2.02 -27.75 -20.61
C SER A 257 3.21 -28.59 -21.09
N ILE A 258 3.20 -29.08 -22.33
CA ILE A 258 4.32 -29.83 -22.91
C ILE A 258 5.51 -28.91 -23.13
N GLU A 259 5.30 -27.71 -23.69
CA GLU A 259 6.35 -26.70 -23.89
C GLU A 259 7.01 -26.28 -22.56
N ILE A 260 6.21 -26.07 -21.51
CA ILE A 260 6.74 -25.78 -20.16
C ILE A 260 7.56 -26.96 -19.62
N ARG A 261 7.12 -28.21 -19.82
CA ARG A 261 7.89 -29.40 -19.38
C ARG A 261 9.21 -29.52 -20.13
N ILE A 262 9.23 -29.16 -21.42
CA ILE A 262 10.45 -29.11 -22.22
C ILE A 262 11.41 -28.06 -21.66
N GLU A 263 10.92 -26.84 -21.39
CA GLU A 263 11.71 -25.76 -20.80
C GLU A 263 12.24 -26.13 -19.40
N ASP A 264 11.40 -26.70 -18.53
CA ASP A 264 11.79 -27.13 -17.19
C ASP A 264 12.88 -28.22 -17.24
N LEU A 265 12.76 -29.18 -18.18
CA LEU A 265 13.76 -30.24 -18.36
C LEU A 265 15.08 -29.68 -18.90
N GLN A 266 15.03 -28.74 -19.85
CA GLN A 266 16.21 -28.02 -20.34
C GLN A 266 16.89 -27.27 -19.19
N ASP A 267 16.12 -26.55 -18.38
CA ASP A 267 16.61 -25.83 -17.20
C ASP A 267 17.29 -26.78 -16.18
N GLU A 268 16.66 -27.91 -15.88
CA GLU A 268 17.19 -28.92 -14.95
C GLU A 268 18.50 -29.53 -15.48
N VAL A 269 18.57 -29.83 -16.77
CA VAL A 269 19.77 -30.39 -17.41
C VAL A 269 20.93 -29.39 -17.38
N ALA A 270 20.68 -28.11 -17.66
CA ALA A 270 21.70 -27.07 -17.57
C ALA A 270 22.20 -26.86 -16.14
N GLU A 271 21.31 -26.88 -15.14
CA GLU A 271 21.69 -26.74 -13.73
C GLU A 271 22.50 -27.94 -13.24
N LYS A 272 22.03 -29.14 -13.53
CA LYS A 272 22.72 -30.39 -13.24
C LYS A 272 24.10 -30.44 -13.88
N ALA A 273 24.24 -29.94 -15.10
CA ALA A 273 25.54 -29.85 -15.77
C ALA A 273 26.50 -28.79 -15.17
N LEU A 274 25.98 -27.73 -14.54
CA LEU A 274 26.80 -26.73 -13.83
C LEU A 274 27.38 -27.26 -12.50
N GLU A 275 26.74 -28.26 -11.90
CA GLU A 275 27.15 -28.90 -10.64
C GLU A 275 28.25 -29.94 -10.81
N TYR A 276 28.34 -30.58 -11.99
CA TYR A 276 29.36 -31.58 -12.27
C TYR A 276 30.70 -30.93 -12.64
N GLU A 277 31.69 -31.04 -11.75
CA GLU A 277 33.03 -30.48 -11.99
C GLU A 277 33.73 -31.11 -13.20
N TRP A 278 33.56 -32.42 -13.42
CA TRP A 278 34.17 -33.15 -14.54
C TRP A 278 33.72 -32.65 -15.94
N LEU A 279 32.56 -32.00 -16.04
CA LEU A 279 32.11 -31.39 -17.31
C LEU A 279 32.92 -30.15 -17.68
N ARG A 280 33.60 -29.51 -16.72
CA ARG A 280 34.44 -28.32 -16.97
C ARG A 280 35.74 -28.66 -17.69
N ASP A 281 36.15 -29.92 -17.64
CA ASP A 281 37.34 -30.43 -18.32
C ASP A 281 37.04 -30.86 -19.76
N ASN A 282 35.76 -30.94 -20.15
CA ASN A 282 35.38 -31.27 -21.52
C ASN A 282 35.64 -30.06 -22.46
N PRO A 283 36.52 -30.18 -23.46
CA PRO A 283 36.93 -29.06 -24.31
C PRO A 283 35.77 -28.46 -25.12
N ALA A 284 34.72 -29.23 -25.42
CA ALA A 284 33.54 -28.74 -26.12
C ALA A 284 32.59 -27.92 -25.21
N LEU A 285 32.66 -28.10 -23.89
CA LEU A 285 31.73 -27.48 -22.92
C LEU A 285 32.38 -26.39 -22.07
N LYS A 286 33.71 -26.41 -21.92
CA LYS A 286 34.48 -25.52 -21.04
C LYS A 286 34.19 -24.03 -21.23
N GLU A 287 34.16 -23.57 -22.48
CA GLU A 287 33.91 -22.14 -22.79
C GLU A 287 32.48 -21.72 -22.42
N ILE A 288 31.49 -22.53 -22.79
CA ILE A 288 30.07 -22.25 -22.53
C ILE A 288 29.75 -22.33 -21.03
N LEU A 289 30.27 -23.35 -20.33
CA LEU A 289 30.14 -23.48 -18.87
C LEU A 289 30.81 -22.32 -18.13
N GLY A 290 32.00 -21.90 -18.58
CA GLY A 290 32.71 -20.74 -18.04
C GLY A 290 31.89 -19.46 -18.21
N ARG A 291 31.35 -19.23 -19.40
CA ARG A 291 30.51 -18.06 -19.70
C ARG A 291 29.18 -18.09 -18.98
N LEU A 292 28.52 -19.24 -18.84
CA LEU A 292 27.30 -19.42 -18.04
C LEU A 292 27.54 -19.16 -16.56
N THR A 293 28.66 -19.63 -16.01
CA THR A 293 29.04 -19.38 -14.62
C THR A 293 29.31 -17.88 -14.39
N GLN A 294 29.99 -17.24 -15.34
CA GLN A 294 30.22 -15.79 -15.32
C GLN A 294 28.92 -15.00 -15.44
N LEU A 295 28.06 -15.31 -16.42
CA LEU A 295 26.77 -14.64 -16.62
C LEU A 295 25.80 -14.90 -15.46
N LYS A 296 25.82 -16.08 -14.83
CA LYS A 296 25.06 -16.36 -13.60
C LYS A 296 25.53 -15.45 -12.47
N LYS A 297 26.85 -15.23 -12.35
CA LYS A 297 27.45 -14.31 -11.37
C LYS A 297 27.13 -12.84 -11.67
N GLU A 298 27.11 -12.45 -12.94
CA GLU A 298 26.78 -11.09 -13.39
C GLU A 298 25.27 -10.79 -13.32
N SER A 299 24.41 -11.80 -13.52
CA SER A 299 22.95 -11.71 -13.44
C SER A 299 22.40 -11.86 -12.02
N THR A 300 23.14 -12.46 -11.08
CA THR A 300 22.83 -12.31 -9.65
C THR A 300 22.88 -10.82 -9.30
N PRO A 301 21.76 -10.20 -8.88
CA PRO A 301 21.75 -8.78 -8.57
C PRO A 301 22.84 -8.49 -7.52
N ARG A 302 23.67 -7.48 -7.79
CA ARG A 302 24.62 -6.95 -6.79
C ARG A 302 23.81 -6.73 -5.51
N LYS A 303 24.28 -7.27 -4.39
CA LYS A 303 23.66 -7.07 -3.07
C LYS A 303 23.62 -5.57 -2.80
N ILE A 304 22.52 -4.90 -3.15
CA ILE A 304 22.24 -3.52 -2.75
C ILE A 304 22.04 -3.62 -1.24
N SER A 305 23.01 -3.12 -0.49
CA SER A 305 22.96 -3.17 0.97
C SER A 305 22.00 -2.08 1.42
N VAL A 306 20.91 -2.44 2.10
CA VAL A 306 19.96 -1.47 2.67
C VAL A 306 20.52 -0.71 3.87
N TRP A 307 21.71 -1.07 4.34
CA TRP A 307 22.37 -0.44 5.48
C TRP A 307 22.50 1.10 5.41
N PRO A 308 22.75 1.76 4.27
CA PRO A 308 22.73 3.22 4.21
C PRO A 308 21.34 3.82 4.52
N LEU A 309 20.25 3.18 4.06
CA LEU A 309 18.89 3.63 4.40
C LEU A 309 18.61 3.41 5.88
N ALA A 310 18.92 2.21 6.38
CA ALA A 310 18.77 1.89 7.78
C ALA A 310 19.57 2.84 8.66
N ALA A 311 20.80 3.20 8.27
CA ALA A 311 21.63 4.15 9.00
C ALA A 311 20.98 5.53 9.11
N VAL A 312 20.41 6.08 8.01
CA VAL A 312 19.75 7.38 8.04
C VAL A 312 18.48 7.35 8.92
N VAL A 313 17.67 6.30 8.79
CA VAL A 313 16.46 6.08 9.61
C VAL A 313 16.81 5.97 11.10
N ILE A 314 17.76 5.08 11.44
CA ILE A 314 18.23 4.90 12.81
C ILE A 314 18.82 6.20 13.36
N THR A 315 19.58 6.94 12.56
CA THR A 315 20.15 8.23 12.96
C THR A 315 19.06 9.24 13.32
N GLY A 316 17.97 9.32 12.53
CA GLY A 316 16.82 10.15 12.84
C GLY A 316 16.17 9.82 14.20
N HIS A 317 15.96 8.53 14.46
CA HIS A 317 15.44 8.04 15.75
C HIS A 317 16.40 8.28 16.91
N LEU A 318 17.70 8.08 16.71
CA LEU A 318 18.71 8.37 17.74
C LEU A 318 18.73 9.85 18.13
N PHE A 319 18.56 10.74 17.16
CA PHE A 319 18.50 12.17 17.43
C PHE A 319 17.14 12.64 17.96
N ALA A 320 16.09 11.81 17.93
CA ALA A 320 14.74 12.20 18.36
C ALA A 320 14.68 12.61 19.84
N SER A 321 15.54 12.03 20.69
CA SER A 321 15.62 12.36 22.12
C SER A 321 16.48 13.58 22.43
N PHE A 322 17.13 14.20 21.43
CA PHE A 322 18.09 15.30 21.67
C PHE A 322 17.45 16.68 21.50
N GLY A 323 17.67 17.55 22.51
CA GLY A 323 17.35 18.98 22.44
C GLY A 323 15.87 19.28 22.59
N SER A 324 15.36 19.25 23.82
CA SER A 324 13.98 19.64 24.19
C SER A 324 13.71 21.14 24.07
N LYS A 325 14.76 21.97 23.96
CA LYS A 325 14.61 23.42 23.84
C LYS A 325 13.94 23.78 22.50
N PRO A 326 12.96 24.69 22.52
CA PRO A 326 12.32 25.23 21.33
C PRO A 326 13.32 25.67 20.28
N LEU A 327 13.21 25.06 19.10
CA LEU A 327 14.08 25.37 18.00
C LEU A 327 13.36 26.31 17.03
N ASN A 328 13.53 27.62 17.26
CA ASN A 328 13.07 28.65 16.31
C ASN A 328 14.01 28.71 15.10
N LEU A 329 13.87 27.76 14.19
CA LEU A 329 14.59 27.79 12.91
C LEU A 329 14.15 29.01 12.11
N SER A 330 15.12 29.81 11.67
CA SER A 330 14.86 30.82 10.65
C SER A 330 14.50 30.13 9.32
N HIS A 331 13.84 30.87 8.42
CA HIS A 331 13.62 30.44 7.03
C HIS A 331 14.89 29.89 6.36
N PHE A 332 16.06 30.46 6.71
CA PHE A 332 17.36 29.99 6.24
C PHE A 332 17.76 28.64 6.86
N GLY A 333 17.53 28.43 8.16
CA GLY A 333 17.78 27.13 8.81
C GLY A 333 16.96 26.00 8.22
N VAL A 334 15.68 26.26 7.92
CA VAL A 334 14.80 25.30 7.22
C VAL A 334 15.31 24.99 5.83
N LEU A 335 15.73 26.01 5.07
CA LEU A 335 16.30 25.84 3.73
C LEU A 335 17.57 24.98 3.76
N VAL A 336 18.44 25.17 4.76
CA VAL A 336 19.65 24.36 4.93
C VAL A 336 19.29 22.91 5.23
N LEU A 337 18.33 22.66 6.13
CA LEU A 337 17.88 21.31 6.47
C LEU A 337 17.24 20.61 5.26
N TYR A 338 16.41 21.34 4.52
CA TYR A 338 15.81 20.89 3.27
C TYR A 338 16.87 20.48 2.24
N LEU A 339 17.88 21.32 2.01
CA LEU A 339 18.97 21.02 1.08
C LEU A 339 19.84 19.85 1.56
N ALA A 340 20.15 19.78 2.85
CA ALA A 340 20.94 18.71 3.43
C ALA A 340 20.24 17.34 3.31
N THR A 341 18.96 17.27 3.66
CA THR A 341 18.15 16.06 3.50
C THR A 341 17.97 15.70 2.03
N ALA A 342 17.70 16.66 1.15
CA ALA A 342 17.58 16.41 -0.29
C ALA A 342 18.88 15.83 -0.87
N LEU A 343 20.05 16.39 -0.51
CA LEU A 343 21.35 15.90 -0.94
C LEU A 343 21.69 14.53 -0.35
N GLY A 344 21.35 14.29 0.92
CA GLY A 344 21.49 12.99 1.59
C GLY A 344 20.63 11.91 0.93
N GLY A 345 19.36 12.20 0.70
CA GLY A 345 18.42 11.32 -0.02
C GLY A 345 18.83 11.06 -1.46
N LEU A 346 19.43 12.03 -2.16
CA LEU A 346 19.99 11.82 -3.50
C LEU A 346 21.29 11.01 -3.50
N GLY A 347 22.15 11.17 -2.48
CA GLY A 347 23.31 10.30 -2.28
C GLY A 347 22.89 8.85 -2.06
N LEU A 348 21.79 8.66 -1.33
CA LEU A 348 21.17 7.38 -1.06
C LEU A 348 20.46 6.78 -2.29
N LEU A 349 19.79 7.58 -3.11
CA LEU A 349 19.26 7.17 -4.41
C LEU A 349 20.36 6.85 -5.42
N ALA A 350 21.49 7.55 -5.35
CA ALA A 350 22.68 7.25 -6.16
C ALA A 350 23.35 5.93 -5.75
N TYR A 351 23.09 5.44 -4.53
CA TYR A 351 23.48 4.10 -4.09
C TYR A 351 22.59 3.01 -4.70
N TYR A 352 21.30 3.29 -4.92
CA TYR A 352 20.35 2.39 -5.59
C TYR A 352 20.53 2.29 -7.13
N LYS A 353 21.49 3.03 -7.71
CA LYS A 353 21.68 3.26 -9.15
C LYS A 353 21.31 2.05 -10.06
N PRO A 354 20.23 2.13 -10.86
CA PRO A 354 20.19 1.38 -12.11
C PRO A 354 21.30 1.93 -13.01
N ASP A 355 21.92 1.10 -13.85
CA ASP A 355 23.03 1.48 -14.77
C ASP A 355 22.62 2.56 -15.79
N LEU A 356 22.43 3.79 -15.31
CA LEU A 356 22.02 4.96 -16.07
C LEU A 356 23.23 5.88 -16.23
N VAL A 357 23.49 6.27 -17.49
CA VAL A 357 24.61 7.11 -17.95
C VAL A 357 24.78 8.36 -17.06
N ALA A 358 26.01 8.55 -16.56
CA ALA A 358 26.28 9.19 -15.27
C ALA A 358 26.27 10.74 -15.21
N GLY A 359 26.15 11.46 -16.34
CA GLY A 359 26.39 12.91 -16.41
C GLY A 359 25.14 13.79 -16.40
N GLU A 360 24.30 13.70 -17.44
CA GLU A 360 23.21 14.67 -17.68
C GLU A 360 21.93 14.46 -16.84
N ARG A 361 21.76 13.30 -16.19
CA ARG A 361 20.49 12.95 -15.53
C ARG A 361 20.41 13.35 -14.05
N ARG A 362 21.53 13.58 -13.36
CA ARG A 362 21.54 13.96 -11.93
C ARG A 362 20.87 15.32 -11.68
N TYR A 363 21.07 16.28 -12.59
CA TYR A 363 20.43 17.61 -12.53
C TYR A 363 18.91 17.52 -12.72
N LYS A 364 18.44 16.62 -13.61
CA LYS A 364 17.00 16.40 -13.85
C LYS A 364 16.32 15.74 -12.65
N SER A 365 17.00 14.83 -11.93
CA SER A 365 16.47 14.24 -10.69
C SER A 365 16.36 15.25 -9.55
N LEU A 366 17.33 16.16 -9.40
CA LEU A 366 17.29 17.27 -8.44
C LEU A 366 16.14 18.24 -8.73
N LEU A 367 15.99 18.64 -10.00
CA LEU A 367 14.90 19.52 -10.43
C LEU A 367 13.53 18.85 -10.23
N LEU A 368 13.43 17.55 -10.54
CA LEU A 368 12.21 16.77 -10.30
C LEU A 368 11.91 16.68 -8.80
N LEU A 369 12.90 16.38 -7.95
CA LEU A 369 12.72 16.33 -6.51
C LEU A 369 12.20 17.67 -5.96
N PHE A 370 12.85 18.77 -6.35
CA PHE A 370 12.48 20.11 -5.90
C PHE A 370 11.08 20.51 -6.37
N SER A 371 10.82 20.41 -7.68
CA SER A 371 9.50 20.77 -8.22
C SER A 371 8.39 19.87 -7.67
N TYR A 372 8.65 18.58 -7.50
CA TYR A 372 7.65 17.63 -7.01
C TYR A 372 7.35 17.78 -5.53
N SER A 373 8.30 18.23 -4.70
CA SER A 373 8.03 18.50 -3.28
C SER A 373 6.96 19.57 -3.08
N ILE A 374 6.94 20.59 -3.94
CA ILE A 374 5.94 21.68 -3.90
C ILE A 374 4.63 21.20 -4.53
N ILE A 375 4.71 20.59 -5.72
CA ILE A 375 3.53 20.11 -6.45
C ILE A 375 2.75 19.08 -5.63
N SER A 376 3.43 18.18 -4.94
CA SER A 376 2.79 17.12 -4.15
C SER A 376 1.99 17.66 -2.96
N VAL A 377 2.52 18.65 -2.24
CA VAL A 377 1.79 19.35 -1.15
C VAL A 377 0.58 20.11 -1.70
N ILE A 378 0.71 20.80 -2.83
CA ILE A 378 -0.44 21.48 -3.46
C ILE A 378 -1.50 20.45 -3.88
N CYS A 379 -1.08 19.34 -4.48
CA CYS A 379 -1.99 18.29 -4.94
C CYS A 379 -2.74 17.63 -3.77
N ILE A 380 -2.10 17.35 -2.63
CA ILE A 380 -2.78 16.75 -1.48
C ILE A 380 -3.81 17.72 -0.89
N LEU A 381 -3.48 19.01 -0.75
CA LEU A 381 -4.39 20.03 -0.24
C LEU A 381 -5.60 20.22 -1.17
N LEU A 382 -5.36 20.32 -2.48
CA LEU A 382 -6.45 20.41 -3.47
C LEU A 382 -7.35 19.17 -3.44
N PHE A 383 -6.77 17.99 -3.23
CA PHE A 383 -7.52 16.75 -3.16
C PHE A 383 -8.37 16.68 -1.89
N GLN A 384 -7.83 17.11 -0.74
CA GLN A 384 -8.55 17.23 0.53
C GLN A 384 -9.75 18.17 0.39
N GLU A 385 -9.53 19.37 -0.15
CA GLU A 385 -10.59 20.34 -0.43
C GLU A 385 -11.67 19.79 -1.37
N LEU A 386 -11.27 19.05 -2.41
CA LEU A 386 -12.21 18.41 -3.32
C LEU A 386 -13.05 17.32 -2.64
N ALA A 387 -12.44 16.53 -1.75
CA ALA A 387 -13.11 15.47 -1.01
C ALA A 387 -14.09 16.06 0.03
N GLU A 388 -13.71 17.13 0.72
CA GLU A 388 -14.57 17.87 1.64
C GLU A 388 -15.73 18.56 0.90
N TYR A 389 -15.45 19.19 -0.24
CA TYR A 389 -16.50 19.76 -1.10
C TYR A 389 -17.48 18.67 -1.56
N ALA A 390 -16.99 17.51 -1.96
CA ALA A 390 -17.82 16.39 -2.38
C ALA A 390 -18.69 15.85 -1.24
N LEU A 391 -18.15 15.74 -0.02
CA LEU A 391 -18.92 15.36 1.16
C LEU A 391 -20.06 16.34 1.43
N ASN A 392 -19.77 17.63 1.41
CA ASN A 392 -20.73 18.69 1.75
C ASN A 392 -21.80 18.92 0.66
N ASN A 393 -21.48 18.67 -0.61
CA ASN A 393 -22.36 19.04 -1.73
C ASN A 393 -22.92 17.83 -2.50
N TRP A 394 -22.28 16.66 -2.42
CA TRP A 394 -22.61 15.46 -3.20
C TRP A 394 -22.88 14.21 -2.35
N SER A 395 -23.15 14.37 -1.05
CA SER A 395 -23.57 13.27 -0.17
C SER A 395 -24.82 12.56 -0.71
N ASP A 396 -25.81 13.34 -1.15
CA ASP A 396 -27.04 12.84 -1.75
C ASP A 396 -26.90 12.44 -3.22
N ARG A 397 -27.58 11.36 -3.59
CA ARG A 397 -27.66 10.90 -4.98
C ARG A 397 -28.54 11.85 -5.80
N GLN A 398 -27.90 12.63 -6.67
CA GLN A 398 -28.55 13.58 -7.58
C GLN A 398 -29.67 12.94 -8.42
N GLU A 399 -30.80 13.62 -8.59
CA GLU A 399 -32.02 13.06 -9.23
C GLU A 399 -31.78 12.56 -10.67
N TRP A 400 -30.90 13.22 -11.42
CA TRP A 400 -30.55 12.83 -12.80
C TRP A 400 -29.79 11.50 -12.91
N ALA A 401 -29.23 11.00 -11.79
CA ALA A 401 -28.51 9.73 -11.70
C ALA A 401 -29.40 8.56 -11.24
N ARG A 402 -30.64 8.81 -10.79
CA ARG A 402 -31.60 7.75 -10.44
C ARG A 402 -31.98 6.97 -11.71
N GLY A 403 -31.55 5.71 -11.80
CA GLY A 403 -31.87 4.78 -12.90
C GLY A 403 -30.74 4.54 -13.92
N ARG A 404 -29.55 5.12 -13.76
CA ARG A 404 -28.36 4.82 -14.60
C ARG A 404 -27.38 3.86 -13.90
N LEU A 405 -26.53 3.18 -14.69
CA LEU A 405 -25.48 2.26 -14.22
C LEU A 405 -24.60 2.90 -13.13
N ILE A 406 -24.30 2.13 -12.08
CA ILE A 406 -23.50 2.50 -10.89
C ILE A 406 -22.15 3.15 -11.26
N LEU A 407 -21.61 2.85 -12.45
CA LEU A 407 -20.30 3.30 -12.92
C LEU A 407 -20.10 4.83 -12.91
N PHE A 408 -21.15 5.62 -13.20
CA PHE A 408 -21.06 7.09 -13.19
C PHE A 408 -21.12 7.70 -11.77
N ASP A 409 -21.52 6.90 -10.79
CA ASP A 409 -21.67 7.30 -9.39
C ASP A 409 -20.41 6.97 -8.57
N LEU A 410 -19.53 6.10 -9.08
CA LEU A 410 -18.32 5.66 -8.38
C LEU A 410 -17.35 6.79 -8.00
N PRO A 411 -17.04 7.79 -8.86
CA PRO A 411 -16.15 8.89 -8.47
C PRO A 411 -16.72 9.72 -7.32
N ARG A 412 -18.05 9.93 -7.30
CA ARG A 412 -18.74 10.61 -6.21
C ARG A 412 -18.66 9.79 -4.93
N ILE A 413 -19.03 8.51 -4.98
CA ILE A 413 -18.97 7.59 -3.83
C ILE A 413 -17.56 7.56 -3.25
N PHE A 414 -16.54 7.49 -4.10
CA PHE A 414 -15.15 7.51 -3.69
C PHE A 414 -14.78 8.83 -2.98
N LEU A 415 -15.03 9.99 -3.60
CA LEU A 415 -14.70 11.29 -3.00
C LEU A 415 -15.46 11.55 -1.69
N VAL A 416 -16.74 11.17 -1.61
CA VAL A 416 -17.53 11.29 -0.38
C VAL A 416 -16.99 10.36 0.71
N ALA A 417 -16.63 9.12 0.37
CA ALA A 417 -16.04 8.18 1.34
C ALA A 417 -14.68 8.68 1.86
N VAL A 418 -13.84 9.22 0.98
CA VAL A 418 -12.55 9.82 1.37
C VAL A 418 -12.77 11.08 2.22
N GLY A 419 -13.71 11.95 1.85
CA GLY A 419 -14.05 13.15 2.63
C GLY A 419 -14.58 12.81 4.03
N THR A 420 -15.45 11.81 4.13
CA THR A 420 -15.95 11.30 5.43
C THR A 420 -14.78 10.78 6.27
N ALA A 421 -13.92 9.96 5.67
CA ALA A 421 -12.76 9.40 6.35
C ALA A 421 -11.77 10.49 6.80
N TYR A 422 -11.60 11.57 6.03
CA TYR A 422 -10.80 12.74 6.41
C TYR A 422 -11.39 13.45 7.63
N GLN A 423 -12.69 13.77 7.60
CA GLN A 423 -13.37 14.45 8.70
C GLN A 423 -13.30 13.64 9.99
N ASP A 424 -13.58 12.34 9.92
CA ASP A 424 -13.48 11.43 11.06
C ASP A 424 -12.04 11.41 11.62
N THR A 425 -11.05 11.22 10.75
CA THR A 425 -9.64 11.13 11.16
C THR A 425 -9.16 12.45 11.79
N PHE A 426 -9.51 13.59 11.21
CA PHE A 426 -9.13 14.90 11.74
C PHE A 426 -9.85 15.24 13.05
N SER A 427 -11.13 14.91 13.18
CA SER A 427 -11.89 15.15 14.42
C SER A 427 -11.25 14.42 15.61
N ILE A 428 -10.79 13.17 15.39
CA ILE A 428 -10.08 12.37 16.39
C ILE A 428 -8.70 12.94 16.67
N MET A 429 -7.92 13.30 15.65
CA MET A 429 -6.58 13.90 15.83
C MET A 429 -6.62 15.25 16.58
N GLN A 430 -7.69 16.02 16.43
CA GLN A 430 -7.90 17.30 17.14
C GLN A 430 -8.52 17.12 18.54
N GLY A 431 -8.81 15.89 18.96
CA GLY A 431 -9.44 15.61 20.26
C GLY A 431 -10.93 15.98 20.35
N THR A 432 -11.58 16.26 19.21
CA THR A 432 -13.01 16.63 19.13
C THR A 432 -13.94 15.44 18.86
N GLY A 433 -13.36 14.27 18.54
CA GLY A 433 -14.08 13.02 18.27
C GLY A 433 -13.43 11.82 18.95
N VAL A 434 -14.22 10.78 19.21
CA VAL A 434 -13.75 9.51 19.79
C VAL A 434 -13.88 8.41 18.74
N PRO A 435 -12.83 7.61 18.46
CA PRO A 435 -12.93 6.53 17.50
C PRO A 435 -13.89 5.44 18.00
N GLU A 436 -14.85 5.04 17.16
CA GLU A 436 -15.76 3.91 17.48
C GLU A 436 -15.00 2.61 17.78
N SER A 437 -13.92 2.37 17.05
CA SER A 437 -12.94 1.31 17.33
C SER A 437 -11.62 1.58 16.61
N PHE A 438 -10.54 0.93 17.04
CA PHE A 438 -9.25 1.00 16.35
C PHE A 438 -9.36 0.61 14.87
N SER A 439 -10.15 -0.43 14.55
CA SER A 439 -10.34 -0.88 13.16
C SER A 439 -11.01 0.17 12.27
N VAL A 440 -11.98 0.92 12.80
CA VAL A 440 -12.67 1.99 12.09
C VAL A 440 -11.72 3.15 11.87
N TYR A 441 -10.95 3.53 12.90
CA TYR A 441 -9.94 4.58 12.81
C TYR A 441 -8.83 4.23 11.82
N PHE A 442 -8.28 3.01 11.89
CA PHE A 442 -7.27 2.51 10.98
C PHE A 442 -7.75 2.52 9.52
N ARG A 443 -8.97 2.01 9.27
CA ARG A 443 -9.60 2.03 7.95
C ARG A 443 -9.79 3.46 7.44
N ASN A 444 -10.29 4.36 8.29
CA ASN A 444 -10.53 5.75 7.91
C ASN A 444 -9.20 6.48 7.62
N HIS A 445 -8.15 6.24 8.40
CA HIS A 445 -6.82 6.79 8.15
C HIS A 445 -6.23 6.28 6.83
N MET A 446 -6.35 4.97 6.55
CA MET A 446 -5.95 4.39 5.26
C MET A 446 -6.73 5.01 4.09
N LEU A 447 -8.06 5.05 4.16
CA LEU A 447 -8.89 5.56 3.06
C LEU A 447 -8.73 7.07 2.82
N SER A 448 -8.26 7.82 3.81
CA SER A 448 -8.04 9.27 3.72
C SER A 448 -6.57 9.61 3.47
N ILE A 449 -5.81 9.87 4.53
CA ILE A 449 -4.43 10.35 4.51
C ILE A 449 -3.53 9.32 3.81
N GLY A 450 -3.58 8.06 4.23
CA GLY A 450 -2.69 7.01 3.75
C GLY A 450 -2.76 6.79 2.23
N LEU A 451 -3.95 6.45 1.70
CA LEU A 451 -4.16 6.21 0.27
C LEU A 451 -3.81 7.42 -0.60
N CYS A 452 -4.23 8.62 -0.19
CA CYS A 452 -4.03 9.83 -0.98
C CYS A 452 -2.55 10.16 -1.10
N GLU A 453 -1.82 10.11 0.01
CA GLU A 453 -0.39 10.36 -0.01
C GLU A 453 0.37 9.32 -0.81
N GLU A 454 0.05 8.03 -0.65
CA GLU A 454 0.73 6.97 -1.40
C GLU A 454 0.49 7.07 -2.92
N LEU A 455 -0.70 7.48 -3.36
CA LEU A 455 -0.99 7.76 -4.77
C LEU A 455 -0.16 8.94 -5.29
N ILE A 456 -0.05 10.02 -4.51
CA ILE A 456 0.77 11.18 -4.88
C ILE A 456 2.24 10.77 -4.91
N LYS A 457 2.76 10.07 -3.91
CA LYS A 457 4.16 9.59 -3.88
C LYS A 457 4.48 8.72 -5.11
N LEU A 458 3.53 7.89 -5.56
CA LEU A 458 3.69 7.00 -6.73
C LEU A 458 3.51 7.72 -8.10
N SER A 459 2.91 8.91 -8.14
CA SER A 459 2.50 9.56 -9.39
C SER A 459 3.61 9.74 -10.44
N PRO A 460 4.88 10.08 -10.09
CA PRO A 460 5.96 10.19 -11.08
C PRO A 460 6.22 8.87 -11.83
N ALA A 461 6.08 7.74 -11.13
CA ALA A 461 6.19 6.42 -11.73
C ALA A 461 4.96 6.08 -12.59
N LEU A 462 3.75 6.44 -12.15
CA LEU A 462 2.52 6.25 -12.93
C LEU A 462 2.54 7.06 -14.25
N ILE A 463 3.05 8.30 -14.22
CA ILE A 463 3.20 9.14 -15.42
C ILE A 463 4.19 8.49 -16.39
N ALA A 464 5.36 8.06 -15.90
CA ALA A 464 6.36 7.38 -16.73
C ALA A 464 5.83 6.05 -17.29
N PHE A 465 5.03 5.34 -16.49
CA PHE A 465 4.34 4.13 -16.90
C PHE A 465 3.31 4.40 -18.01
N ALA A 466 2.50 5.44 -17.87
CA ALA A 466 1.47 5.83 -18.84
C ALA A 466 2.08 6.33 -20.16
N ALA A 467 3.22 7.02 -20.10
CA ALA A 467 3.93 7.52 -21.27
C ALA A 467 4.67 6.42 -22.08
N TYR A 468 4.77 5.19 -21.55
CA TYR A 468 5.48 4.11 -22.22
C TYR A 468 4.64 3.47 -23.35
N THR A 469 5.13 3.58 -24.58
CA THR A 469 4.42 3.10 -25.78
C THR A 469 4.85 1.70 -26.25
N GLY A 470 5.95 1.15 -25.75
CA GLY A 470 6.47 -0.18 -26.16
C GLY A 470 5.64 -1.38 -25.71
N SER A 471 5.98 -2.59 -26.20
CA SER A 471 5.30 -3.84 -25.84
C SER A 471 5.54 -4.22 -24.37
N TRP A 472 4.50 -4.74 -23.70
CA TRP A 472 4.60 -5.16 -22.30
C TRP A 472 5.62 -6.30 -22.11
N ARG A 473 5.62 -7.27 -23.03
CA ARG A 473 6.52 -8.43 -22.99
C ARG A 473 7.99 -8.08 -23.23
N SER A 474 8.27 -6.87 -23.73
CA SER A 474 9.62 -6.41 -24.08
C SER A 474 10.18 -5.38 -23.10
N ARG A 475 9.63 -5.27 -21.88
CA ARG A 475 10.18 -4.33 -20.88
C ARG A 475 11.57 -4.78 -20.47
N SER A 476 12.55 -3.93 -20.74
CA SER A 476 13.89 -4.13 -20.20
C SER A 476 13.87 -4.01 -18.67
N GLN A 477 14.75 -4.75 -18.00
CA GLN A 477 15.02 -4.61 -16.57
C GLN A 477 15.34 -3.15 -16.20
N GLU A 478 15.93 -2.40 -17.12
CA GLU A 478 16.20 -0.96 -17.00
C GLU A 478 14.93 -0.13 -16.83
N PHE A 479 13.86 -0.41 -17.60
CA PHE A 479 12.60 0.35 -17.48
C PHE A 479 11.90 0.09 -16.15
N ASN A 480 11.86 -1.17 -15.69
CA ASN A 480 11.26 -1.51 -14.41
C ASN A 480 12.04 -0.89 -13.24
N SER A 481 13.38 -0.94 -13.29
CA SER A 481 14.23 -0.28 -12.29
C SER A 481 14.03 1.25 -12.28
N ARG A 482 13.75 1.85 -13.45
CA ARG A 482 13.41 3.26 -13.57
C ARG A 482 12.07 3.61 -12.92
N LEU A 483 11.06 2.73 -12.98
CA LEU A 483 9.78 2.95 -12.30
C LEU A 483 9.96 2.94 -10.78
N VAL A 484 10.70 1.98 -10.23
CA VAL A 484 11.02 1.94 -8.79
C VAL A 484 11.76 3.21 -8.37
N TYR A 485 12.79 3.60 -9.13
CA TYR A 485 13.56 4.81 -8.87
C TYR A 485 12.71 6.09 -8.88
N LEU A 486 11.80 6.24 -9.85
CA LEU A 486 10.90 7.38 -9.93
C LEU A 486 9.89 7.40 -8.77
N ALA A 487 9.42 6.24 -8.34
CA ALA A 487 8.54 6.15 -7.17
C ALA A 487 9.29 6.57 -5.90
N MET A 488 10.51 6.08 -5.69
CA MET A 488 11.34 6.51 -4.55
C MET A 488 11.63 8.03 -4.57
N ILE A 489 11.88 8.62 -5.74
CA ILE A 489 12.01 10.09 -5.86
C ILE A 489 10.71 10.78 -5.46
N GLY A 490 9.56 10.27 -5.90
CA GLY A 490 8.26 10.81 -5.52
C GLY A 490 8.01 10.77 -4.01
N GLY A 491 8.35 9.65 -3.36
CA GLY A 491 8.32 9.50 -1.90
C GLY A 491 9.25 10.46 -1.18
N LEU A 492 10.51 10.57 -1.63
CA LEU A 492 11.51 11.47 -1.05
C LEU A 492 11.06 12.95 -1.18
N ALA A 493 10.56 13.34 -2.35
CA ALA A 493 10.06 14.69 -2.60
C ALA A 493 8.84 15.01 -1.72
N PHE A 494 7.89 14.08 -1.63
CA PHE A 494 6.69 14.24 -0.80
C PHE A 494 7.07 14.44 0.67
N GLY A 495 7.84 13.52 1.25
CA GLY A 495 8.22 13.61 2.66
C GLY A 495 9.00 14.88 2.98
N LEU A 496 9.82 15.35 2.04
CA LEU A 496 10.55 16.61 2.19
C LEU A 496 9.60 17.82 2.17
N GLY A 497 8.61 17.82 1.27
CA GLY A 497 7.57 18.85 1.22
C GLY A 497 6.72 18.87 2.48
N GLU A 498 6.32 17.70 2.98
CA GLU A 498 5.55 17.54 4.21
C GLU A 498 6.34 18.02 5.44
N ALA A 499 7.62 17.66 5.55
CA ALA A 499 8.47 18.12 6.67
C ALA A 499 8.60 19.65 6.73
N VAL A 500 8.69 20.32 5.57
CA VAL A 500 8.68 21.79 5.48
C VAL A 500 7.30 22.36 5.80
N TYR A 501 6.23 21.74 5.28
CA TYR A 501 4.87 22.17 5.56
C TYR A 501 4.59 22.16 7.08
N TYR A 502 4.88 21.04 7.75
CA TYR A 502 4.69 20.93 9.20
C TYR A 502 5.62 21.82 10.01
N HIS A 503 6.80 22.18 9.50
CA HIS A 503 7.60 23.21 10.15
C HIS A 503 6.79 24.49 10.38
N PHE A 504 6.13 24.99 9.32
CA PHE A 504 5.39 26.24 9.38
C PHE A 504 4.02 26.11 10.05
N THR A 505 3.35 24.97 9.92
CA THR A 505 1.96 24.80 10.41
C THR A 505 1.84 24.17 11.78
N MET A 506 2.85 23.42 12.24
CA MET A 506 2.80 22.68 13.52
C MET A 506 4.04 22.93 14.40
N TYR A 507 5.23 22.64 13.89
CA TYR A 507 6.44 22.57 14.71
C TYR A 507 6.91 23.91 15.25
N ALA A 508 6.94 24.96 14.41
CA ALA A 508 7.30 26.30 14.86
C ALA A 508 6.24 26.90 15.82
N PRO A 509 4.92 26.83 15.53
CA PRO A 509 3.88 27.24 16.49
C PRO A 509 3.95 26.50 17.83
N MET A 510 4.19 25.20 17.81
CA MET A 510 4.28 24.36 19.01
C MET A 510 5.65 24.42 19.70
N GLN A 511 6.60 25.21 19.17
CA GLN A 511 7.93 25.38 19.77
C GLN A 511 8.67 24.06 20.02
N VAL A 512 8.58 23.12 19.09
CA VAL A 512 9.18 21.78 19.26
C VAL A 512 10.72 21.81 19.18
N GLY A 513 11.35 20.86 19.87
CA GLY A 513 12.81 20.71 19.94
C GLY A 513 13.46 20.10 18.69
N TRP A 514 14.81 20.11 18.65
CA TRP A 514 15.62 19.62 17.53
C TRP A 514 15.34 18.15 17.19
N GLY A 515 15.03 17.33 18.20
CA GLY A 515 14.81 15.90 18.01
C GLY A 515 13.66 15.58 17.05
N LEU A 516 12.55 16.33 17.11
CA LEU A 516 11.45 16.12 16.17
C LEU A 516 11.85 16.49 14.73
N TYR A 517 12.67 17.52 14.53
CA TYR A 517 13.22 17.86 13.22
C TYR A 517 14.13 16.75 12.68
N ALA A 518 15.00 16.18 13.51
CA ALA A 518 15.86 15.08 13.10
C ALA A 518 15.06 13.83 12.72
N LEU A 519 14.04 13.48 13.51
CA LEU A 519 13.15 12.37 13.19
C LEU A 519 12.42 12.58 11.86
N ARG A 520 11.84 13.77 11.66
CA ARG A 520 11.05 14.09 10.46
C ARG A 520 11.92 14.24 9.21
N PHE A 521 13.02 14.98 9.27
CA PHE A 521 13.87 15.25 8.11
C PHE A 521 14.84 14.12 7.76
N LEU A 522 15.17 13.21 8.69
CA LEU A 522 16.05 12.07 8.39
C LEU A 522 15.26 10.78 8.23
N SER A 523 14.50 10.38 9.25
CA SER A 523 13.77 9.11 9.21
C SER A 523 12.59 9.17 8.26
N LEU A 524 11.66 10.11 8.50
CA LEU A 524 10.37 10.11 7.81
C LEU A 524 10.52 10.36 6.30
N VAL A 525 11.35 11.32 5.90
CA VAL A 525 11.67 11.57 4.48
C VAL A 525 12.23 10.31 3.81
N THR A 526 13.10 9.57 4.50
CA THR A 526 13.70 8.33 3.98
C THR A 526 12.66 7.21 3.89
N ILE A 527 11.78 7.07 4.88
CA ILE A 527 10.79 6.00 4.88
C ILE A 527 9.67 6.22 3.85
N HIS A 528 9.30 7.47 3.56
CA HIS A 528 8.40 7.76 2.42
C HIS A 528 9.01 7.32 1.08
N ALA A 529 10.32 7.49 0.90
CA ALA A 529 11.00 6.96 -0.29
C ALA A 529 10.96 5.42 -0.36
N VAL A 530 11.04 4.75 0.79
CA VAL A 530 10.94 3.28 0.91
C VAL A 530 9.55 2.80 0.56
N TRP A 531 8.52 3.35 1.19
CA TRP A 531 7.10 3.07 0.94
C TRP A 531 6.73 3.27 -0.53
N ALA A 532 7.07 4.43 -1.09
CA ALA A 532 6.87 4.69 -2.52
C ALA A 532 7.67 3.71 -3.41
N GLY A 533 8.88 3.33 -2.99
CA GLY A 533 9.69 2.31 -3.66
C GLY A 533 9.04 0.92 -3.69
N ILE A 534 8.39 0.49 -2.59
CA ILE A 534 7.61 -0.75 -2.52
C ILE A 534 6.47 -0.71 -3.55
N SER A 535 5.69 0.38 -3.55
CA SER A 535 4.62 0.61 -4.52
C SER A 535 5.13 0.61 -5.97
N GLY A 536 6.27 1.27 -6.22
CA GLY A 536 6.94 1.28 -7.52
C GLY A 536 7.40 -0.10 -7.98
N TRP A 537 7.86 -0.95 -7.07
CA TRP A 537 8.24 -2.33 -7.37
C TRP A 537 7.02 -3.17 -7.74
N ILE A 538 5.93 -3.06 -6.98
CA ILE A 538 4.66 -3.77 -7.26
C ILE A 538 4.12 -3.32 -8.64
N LEU A 539 4.17 -2.02 -8.94
CA LEU A 539 3.78 -1.46 -10.24
C LEU A 539 4.61 -2.05 -11.38
N ALA A 540 5.93 -2.17 -11.18
CA ALA A 540 6.87 -2.62 -12.20
C ALA A 540 6.78 -4.13 -12.46
N HIS A 541 6.59 -4.94 -11.41
CA HIS A 541 6.77 -6.39 -11.47
C HIS A 541 5.50 -7.23 -11.29
N VAL A 542 4.44 -6.69 -10.67
CA VAL A 542 3.21 -7.43 -10.36
C VAL A 542 2.06 -6.93 -11.21
N THR A 543 1.67 -5.66 -11.02
CA THR A 543 0.36 -5.17 -11.45
C THR A 543 0.39 -4.49 -12.82
N GLY A 544 1.53 -3.97 -13.26
CA GLY A 544 1.54 -3.09 -14.41
C GLY A 544 1.03 -3.71 -15.73
N GLY A 545 1.23 -5.02 -15.94
CA GLY A 545 0.75 -5.69 -17.16
C GLY A 545 -0.76 -5.77 -17.18
N TRP A 546 -1.34 -6.03 -16.01
CA TRP A 546 -2.77 -6.09 -15.80
C TRP A 546 -3.38 -4.69 -15.81
N ILE A 547 -2.71 -3.68 -15.24
CA ILE A 547 -3.15 -2.28 -15.28
C ILE A 547 -3.26 -1.82 -16.74
N ARG A 548 -2.21 -2.03 -17.55
CA ARG A 548 -2.27 -1.63 -18.97
C ARG A 548 -3.33 -2.43 -19.71
N SER A 549 -3.42 -3.74 -19.49
CA SER A 549 -4.49 -4.55 -20.09
C SER A 549 -5.88 -4.05 -19.68
N ALA A 550 -6.10 -3.67 -18.42
CA ALA A 550 -7.37 -3.13 -17.94
C ALA A 550 -7.71 -1.81 -18.64
N PHE A 551 -6.74 -0.90 -18.79
CA PHE A 551 -6.93 0.38 -19.48
C PHE A 551 -7.01 0.25 -21.01
N THR A 552 -6.34 -0.72 -21.64
CA THR A 552 -6.39 -0.94 -23.10
C THR A 552 -7.55 -1.84 -23.53
N THR A 553 -8.05 -2.70 -22.65
CA THR A 553 -9.25 -3.55 -22.90
C THR A 553 -10.51 -2.72 -22.65
N ALA A 554 -10.61 -1.59 -23.35
CA ALA A 554 -11.73 -0.65 -23.31
C ALA A 554 -13.03 -1.20 -23.96
N ALA A 555 -13.15 -2.50 -24.21
CA ALA A 555 -14.28 -3.08 -24.94
C ALA A 555 -15.27 -3.92 -24.10
N HIS A 556 -15.02 -4.18 -22.80
CA HIS A 556 -15.92 -5.04 -21.98
C HIS A 556 -16.25 -4.47 -20.59
N GLY A 557 -16.57 -3.17 -20.50
CA GLY A 557 -17.36 -2.58 -19.41
C GLY A 557 -16.65 -2.22 -18.09
N TRP A 558 -15.56 -2.91 -17.72
CA TRP A 558 -14.88 -2.71 -16.42
C TRP A 558 -13.49 -2.05 -16.50
N GLY A 559 -13.00 -1.70 -17.69
CA GLY A 559 -11.59 -1.33 -17.92
C GLY A 559 -11.01 -0.23 -17.02
N PRO A 560 -11.57 1.00 -17.00
CA PRO A 560 -11.04 2.09 -16.18
C PRO A 560 -11.13 1.82 -14.68
N VAL A 561 -12.26 1.23 -14.22
CA VAL A 561 -12.51 0.91 -12.81
C VAL A 561 -11.54 -0.17 -12.33
N GLY A 562 -11.35 -1.24 -13.12
CA GLY A 562 -10.38 -2.29 -12.82
C GLY A 562 -8.94 -1.78 -12.80
N GLY A 563 -8.60 -0.85 -13.69
CA GLY A 563 -7.30 -0.17 -13.68
C GLY A 563 -7.07 0.64 -12.40
N CYS A 564 -8.07 1.42 -11.96
CA CYS A 564 -8.01 2.17 -10.70
C CYS A 564 -7.90 1.26 -9.47
N LEU A 565 -8.66 0.16 -9.41
CA LEU A 565 -8.58 -0.81 -8.32
C LEU A 565 -7.20 -1.49 -8.26
N LEU A 566 -6.59 -1.78 -9.40
CA LEU A 566 -5.24 -2.34 -9.45
C LEU A 566 -4.17 -1.30 -9.03
N ILE A 567 -4.39 -0.01 -9.29
CA ILE A 567 -3.51 1.05 -8.78
C ILE A 567 -3.67 1.17 -7.25
N ALA A 568 -4.89 1.15 -6.73
CA ALA A 568 -5.13 1.13 -5.28
C ALA A 568 -4.48 -0.10 -4.61
N ALA A 569 -4.59 -1.28 -5.22
CA ALA A 569 -3.92 -2.50 -4.74
C ALA A 569 -2.38 -2.40 -4.81
N THR A 570 -1.85 -1.59 -5.71
CA THR A 570 -0.40 -1.36 -5.86
C THR A 570 0.16 -0.58 -4.67
N VAL A 571 -0.61 0.40 -4.16
CA VAL A 571 -0.22 1.21 -3.00
C VAL A 571 -0.63 0.60 -1.66
N GLY A 572 -1.57 -0.35 -1.64
CA GLY A 572 -2.15 -0.88 -0.40
C GLY A 572 -1.15 -1.42 0.63
N VAL A 573 -0.07 -2.09 0.21
CA VAL A 573 0.98 -2.58 1.14
C VAL A 573 1.71 -1.40 1.79
N SER A 574 2.02 -0.39 0.99
CA SER A 574 2.68 0.84 1.42
C SER A 574 1.80 1.64 2.37
N ASP A 575 0.52 1.76 2.04
CA ASP A 575 -0.51 2.44 2.82
C ASP A 575 -0.71 1.81 4.20
N VAL A 576 -0.73 0.46 4.28
CA VAL A 576 -0.78 -0.24 5.57
C VAL A 576 0.44 0.08 6.42
N LEU A 577 1.65 0.03 5.86
CA LEU A 577 2.89 0.32 6.59
C LEU A 577 2.92 1.78 7.06
N HIS A 578 2.55 2.70 6.17
CA HIS A 578 2.50 4.13 6.44
C HIS A 578 1.46 4.48 7.52
N THR A 579 0.24 3.95 7.40
CA THR A 579 -0.82 4.12 8.40
C THR A 579 -0.40 3.52 9.74
N SER A 580 0.23 2.34 9.76
CA SER A 580 0.68 1.72 11.01
C SER A 580 1.78 2.53 11.69
N HIS A 581 2.67 3.15 10.92
CA HIS A 581 3.66 4.10 11.45
C HIS A 581 2.96 5.32 12.08
N ASN A 582 2.04 5.97 11.35
CA ASN A 582 1.39 7.21 11.82
C ASN A 582 0.52 7.01 13.07
N LEU A 583 -0.06 5.82 13.23
CA LEU A 583 -0.91 5.50 14.37
C LEU A 583 -0.13 4.98 15.59
N SER A 584 1.20 4.87 15.48
CA SER A 584 2.05 4.43 16.59
C SER A 584 2.41 5.63 17.49
N ASN A 585 1.83 5.69 18.68
CA ASN A 585 2.14 6.75 19.67
C ASN A 585 3.47 6.53 20.40
N ASP A 586 4.03 5.33 20.30
CA ASP A 586 5.26 4.92 20.99
C ASP A 586 6.46 4.92 20.02
N PRO A 587 7.59 5.56 20.38
CA PRO A 587 8.78 5.62 19.53
C PRO A 587 9.37 4.27 19.11
N LEU A 588 9.29 3.25 19.97
CA LEU A 588 9.75 1.89 19.67
C LEU A 588 8.86 1.23 18.62
N TRP A 589 7.55 1.43 18.70
CA TRP A 589 6.60 0.94 17.70
C TRP A 589 6.79 1.65 16.34
N MET A 590 7.00 2.96 16.33
CA MET A 590 7.36 3.70 15.11
C MET A 590 8.64 3.14 14.46
N LEU A 591 9.70 2.95 15.25
CA LEU A 591 10.95 2.36 14.76
C LEU A 591 10.76 0.94 14.23
N THR A 592 9.91 0.15 14.87
CA THR A 592 9.62 -1.23 14.45
C THR A 592 8.99 -1.25 13.06
N TRP A 593 8.03 -0.37 12.78
CA TRP A 593 7.43 -0.24 11.45
C TRP A 593 8.42 0.26 10.40
N ASP A 594 9.34 1.16 10.77
CA ASP A 594 10.41 1.62 9.87
C ASP A 594 11.36 0.47 9.51
N VAL A 595 11.74 -0.36 10.49
CA VAL A 595 12.58 -1.55 10.26
C VAL A 595 11.86 -2.58 9.39
N ILE A 596 10.58 -2.87 9.66
CA ILE A 596 9.77 -3.77 8.84
C ILE A 596 9.72 -3.28 7.39
N SER A 597 9.47 -1.98 7.20
CA SER A 597 9.42 -1.35 5.88
C SER A 597 10.75 -1.47 5.14
N LEU A 598 11.86 -1.22 5.82
CA LEU A 598 13.21 -1.39 5.27
C LEU A 598 13.52 -2.84 4.90
N VAL A 599 13.11 -3.81 5.73
CA VAL A 599 13.32 -5.25 5.47
C VAL A 599 12.50 -5.70 4.26
N ILE A 600 11.23 -5.33 4.20
CA ILE A 600 10.36 -5.64 3.06
C ILE A 600 10.95 -5.05 1.78
N PHE A 601 11.35 -3.78 1.82
CA PHE A 601 11.94 -3.12 0.65
C PHE A 601 13.29 -3.75 0.24
N ALA A 602 14.14 -4.09 1.20
CA ALA A 602 15.39 -4.81 0.96
C ALA A 602 15.15 -6.16 0.26
N TRP A 603 14.13 -6.87 0.73
CA TRP A 603 13.72 -8.15 0.17
C TRP A 603 13.19 -7.99 -1.25
N LEU A 604 12.30 -7.02 -1.49
CA LEU A 604 11.73 -6.75 -2.83
C LEU A 604 12.79 -6.31 -3.83
N ILE A 605 13.71 -5.40 -3.47
CA ILE A 605 14.80 -4.98 -4.36
C ILE A 605 15.70 -6.16 -4.75
N ARG A 606 15.91 -7.11 -3.83
CA ARG A 606 16.72 -8.29 -4.08
C ARG A 606 16.05 -9.26 -5.07
N CYS A 607 14.73 -9.21 -5.17
CA CYS A 607 13.96 -9.99 -6.11
C CYS A 607 13.80 -9.22 -7.42
N SER A 608 14.55 -9.61 -8.47
CA SER A 608 14.47 -8.97 -9.79
C SER A 608 13.21 -9.36 -10.57
N ASN A 609 12.41 -10.30 -10.07
CA ASN A 609 11.10 -10.69 -10.59
C ASN A 609 10.26 -11.39 -9.50
N VAL A 610 8.92 -11.38 -9.63
CA VAL A 610 7.96 -12.06 -8.75
C VAL A 610 8.23 -13.56 -8.64
N SER A 611 8.75 -14.16 -9.71
CA SER A 611 9.12 -15.57 -9.72
C SER A 611 10.14 -15.91 -8.63
N GLN A 612 11.04 -15.01 -8.26
CA GLN A 612 12.06 -15.22 -7.23
C GLN A 612 11.52 -15.09 -5.79
N LEU A 613 10.31 -14.53 -5.61
CA LEU A 613 9.61 -14.50 -4.31
C LEU A 613 8.95 -15.85 -4.00
N VAL A 614 8.75 -16.67 -5.04
CA VAL A 614 8.12 -17.97 -4.95
C VAL A 614 9.22 -19.03 -4.91
N PRO A 615 9.32 -19.87 -3.86
CA PRO A 615 10.26 -20.99 -3.80
C PRO A 615 10.23 -21.79 -5.11
N ASP A 616 11.36 -22.30 -5.60
CA ASP A 616 11.42 -22.95 -6.92
C ASP A 616 10.38 -24.08 -7.07
N GLN A 617 10.07 -24.79 -5.99
CA GLN A 617 8.99 -25.78 -5.92
C GLN A 617 7.60 -25.17 -6.16
N ALA A 618 7.29 -24.04 -5.53
CA ALA A 618 6.05 -23.31 -5.72
C ALA A 618 5.99 -22.62 -7.09
N ARG A 619 7.13 -22.25 -7.68
CA ARG A 619 7.21 -21.71 -9.06
C ARG A 619 6.92 -22.80 -10.09
N LYS A 620 7.46 -24.01 -9.89
CA LYS A 620 7.14 -25.20 -10.69
C LYS A 620 5.66 -25.58 -10.57
N LEU A 621 5.08 -25.48 -9.36
CA LEU A 621 3.63 -25.68 -9.14
C LEU A 621 2.77 -24.60 -9.80
N TRP A 622 3.18 -23.33 -9.72
CA TRP A 622 2.41 -22.21 -10.29
C TRP A 622 2.43 -22.21 -11.82
N ARG A 623 3.55 -22.63 -12.44
CA ARG A 623 3.69 -22.84 -13.89
C ARG A 623 2.89 -24.04 -14.41
N ARG A 624 2.72 -25.10 -13.59
CA ARG A 624 1.91 -26.29 -13.91
C ARG A 624 0.41 -26.01 -13.97
N GLY A 625 -0.05 -24.88 -13.43
CA GLY A 625 -1.46 -24.52 -13.33
C GLY A 625 -2.15 -25.29 -12.20
N PHE A 626 -2.91 -24.58 -11.36
CA PHE A 626 -3.61 -25.22 -10.25
C PHE A 626 -4.81 -26.04 -10.75
N SER A 627 -4.83 -27.35 -10.48
CA SER A 627 -6.09 -28.07 -10.45
C SER A 627 -6.82 -27.75 -9.14
N THR A 628 -8.14 -27.54 -9.20
CA THR A 628 -8.97 -27.26 -8.02
C THR A 628 -8.90 -28.37 -6.97
N ALA A 629 -8.58 -29.60 -7.39
CA ALA A 629 -8.40 -30.76 -6.51
C ALA A 629 -7.11 -30.69 -5.67
N GLU A 630 -6.01 -30.17 -6.22
CA GLU A 630 -4.74 -30.06 -5.50
C GLU A 630 -4.75 -28.89 -4.48
N ILE A 631 -5.46 -27.80 -4.78
CA ILE A 631 -5.69 -26.71 -3.80
C ILE A 631 -6.46 -27.24 -2.59
N ALA A 632 -7.47 -28.10 -2.81
CA ALA A 632 -8.20 -28.75 -1.74
C ALA A 632 -7.33 -29.70 -0.91
N ALA A 633 -6.39 -30.41 -1.56
CA ALA A 633 -5.43 -31.30 -0.89
C ALA A 633 -4.37 -30.53 -0.06
N VAL A 634 -3.88 -29.38 -0.57
CA VAL A 634 -2.95 -28.51 0.16
C VAL A 634 -3.64 -27.81 1.34
N ALA A 635 -4.90 -27.38 1.17
CA ALA A 635 -5.71 -26.84 2.27
C ALA A 635 -5.99 -27.91 3.35
N ALA A 636 -6.20 -29.16 2.96
CA ALA A 636 -6.35 -30.28 3.90
C ALA A 636 -5.02 -30.63 4.62
N SER A 637 -3.89 -30.55 3.92
CA SER A 637 -2.55 -30.75 4.48
C SER A 637 -2.15 -29.68 5.52
N MET A 638 -2.46 -28.41 5.25
CA MET A 638 -2.24 -27.31 6.20
C MET A 638 -3.12 -27.44 7.45
N LYS A 639 -4.33 -27.98 7.33
CA LYS A 639 -5.21 -28.25 8.47
C LYS A 639 -4.66 -29.36 9.38
N ASN A 640 -3.99 -30.37 8.83
CA ASN A 640 -3.41 -31.46 9.62
C ASN A 640 -2.08 -31.07 10.29
N ARG A 641 -1.28 -30.18 9.69
CA ARG A 641 -0.01 -29.72 10.28
C ARG A 641 -0.16 -28.77 11.47
N VAL A 642 -1.31 -28.09 11.61
CA VAL A 642 -1.59 -27.23 12.77
C VAL A 642 -2.03 -28.05 14.00
N VAL A 643 -2.35 -29.34 13.82
CA VAL A 643 -2.80 -30.22 14.91
C VAL A 643 -1.67 -31.07 15.50
N GLU A 644 -0.58 -31.32 14.77
CA GLU A 644 0.54 -32.15 15.25
C GLU A 644 1.64 -31.39 16.02
N ASP A 645 1.70 -30.06 15.95
CA ASP A 645 2.77 -29.25 16.59
C ASP A 645 2.45 -28.78 18.02
N ILE A 646 1.38 -29.29 18.64
CA ILE A 646 1.03 -28.97 20.06
C ILE A 646 1.56 -30.02 21.05
N ASP A 647 2.09 -31.16 20.59
CA ASP A 647 2.54 -32.20 21.51
C ASP A 647 3.84 -32.83 21.00
N HIS A 648 5.00 -32.23 21.34
CA HIS A 648 6.24 -32.92 21.73
C HIS A 648 7.38 -31.92 22.03
N SER A 649 7.74 -31.83 23.32
CA SER A 649 8.94 -31.14 23.83
C SER A 649 10.21 -31.93 23.53
N PRO A 650 11.36 -31.29 23.20
CA PRO A 650 12.59 -32.00 22.86
C PRO A 650 13.46 -32.29 24.09
N GLN A 651 13.85 -33.57 24.26
CA GLN A 651 14.96 -33.96 25.13
C GLN A 651 16.27 -34.02 24.35
N ALA A 652 17.32 -33.57 25.05
CA ALA A 652 18.70 -33.44 24.62
C ALA A 652 19.35 -34.76 24.20
N ASN A 653 20.37 -34.66 23.33
CA ASN A 653 21.57 -35.49 23.44
C ASN A 653 22.80 -34.80 22.85
N THR A 654 23.81 -34.71 23.70
CA THR A 654 25.17 -34.23 23.47
C THR A 654 26.04 -35.37 22.95
N VAL A 655 26.88 -35.14 21.93
CA VAL A 655 28.13 -35.91 21.76
C VAL A 655 29.24 -34.99 21.24
N THR A 656 30.27 -34.88 22.07
CA THR A 656 31.60 -34.28 21.88
C THR A 656 32.46 -35.12 20.93
N GLN A 657 33.33 -34.51 20.12
CA GLN A 657 34.72 -34.99 19.98
C GLN A 657 35.69 -34.00 19.29
N THR A 658 36.86 -33.94 19.92
CA THR A 658 38.11 -33.23 19.69
C THR A 658 38.94 -33.83 18.54
N THR A 659 39.89 -33.08 17.96
CA THR A 659 41.35 -33.41 17.81
C THR A 659 41.98 -32.90 16.50
N THR A 660 42.80 -31.84 16.64
CA THR A 660 44.23 -31.67 16.28
C THR A 660 44.82 -32.15 14.94
N GLU A 661 45.44 -31.18 14.24
CA GLU A 661 46.66 -31.16 13.36
C GLU A 661 46.99 -32.38 12.48
N THR A 662 47.32 -32.21 11.19
CA THR A 662 48.69 -31.87 10.73
C THR A 662 48.67 -31.40 9.28
N SER A 663 49.34 -30.27 8.99
CA SER A 663 49.52 -29.68 7.66
C SER A 663 50.94 -29.97 7.16
N GLU A 664 51.07 -30.74 6.08
CA GLU A 664 52.29 -30.81 5.27
C GLU A 664 52.23 -29.76 4.15
N ALA A 665 53.31 -28.98 4.02
CA ALA A 665 53.45 -27.89 3.07
C ALA A 665 54.07 -28.37 1.75
N THR A 666 53.55 -27.87 0.63
CA THR A 666 54.29 -27.65 -0.63
C THR A 666 53.67 -26.44 -1.38
N PRO A 667 54.42 -25.76 -2.27
CA PRO A 667 54.56 -24.31 -2.23
C PRO A 667 53.55 -23.55 -3.10
N ASN A 668 53.04 -22.46 -2.56
CA ASN A 668 52.08 -21.56 -3.21
C ASN A 668 52.68 -20.86 -4.43
N VAL A 669 52.00 -21.01 -5.57
CA VAL A 669 51.98 -20.02 -6.65
C VAL A 669 51.26 -18.78 -6.10
N SER A 670 51.93 -17.62 -6.14
CA SER A 670 51.53 -16.40 -5.44
C SER A 670 50.13 -15.90 -5.85
N SER A 671 49.13 -16.12 -4.99
CA SER A 671 47.90 -15.34 -4.97
C SER A 671 48.23 -13.93 -4.42
N GLU A 672 47.82 -12.88 -5.15
CA GLU A 672 47.95 -11.50 -4.67
C GLU A 672 47.37 -11.31 -3.26
N PRO A 673 47.98 -10.45 -2.42
CA PRO A 673 47.58 -10.31 -1.02
C PRO A 673 46.15 -9.77 -0.88
N GLU A 674 45.35 -10.38 -0.02
CA GLU A 674 44.00 -9.89 0.28
C GLU A 674 44.02 -8.78 1.35
N LEU A 675 43.56 -7.58 1.02
CA LEU A 675 43.58 -6.41 1.91
C LEU A 675 42.26 -5.65 1.90
N TRP A 676 41.96 -4.95 3.01
CA TRP A 676 40.93 -3.90 3.01
C TRP A 676 41.53 -2.62 2.43
N ASN A 677 40.72 -1.86 1.67
CA ASN A 677 41.20 -0.61 1.09
C ASN A 677 41.64 0.39 2.19
N PRO A 678 42.91 0.83 2.23
CA PRO A 678 43.43 1.69 3.31
C PRO A 678 42.75 3.06 3.39
N ASN A 679 42.36 3.64 2.24
CA ASN A 679 41.61 4.91 2.20
C ASN A 679 40.19 4.73 2.70
N ALA A 680 39.52 3.65 2.29
CA ALA A 680 38.17 3.36 2.79
C ALA A 680 38.18 3.12 4.30
N ALA A 681 39.20 2.45 4.85
CA ALA A 681 39.37 2.30 6.30
C ALA A 681 39.52 3.66 7.00
N GLY A 682 40.27 4.60 6.40
CA GLY A 682 40.36 5.98 6.86
C GLY A 682 39.01 6.71 6.87
N PHE A 683 38.26 6.64 5.76
CA PHE A 683 36.93 7.26 5.67
C PHE A 683 35.93 6.67 6.67
N TRP A 684 35.91 5.35 6.84
CA TRP A 684 35.04 4.71 7.83
C TRP A 684 35.41 5.07 9.26
N SER A 685 36.66 5.46 9.53
CA SER A 685 37.11 5.90 10.85
C SER A 685 36.61 7.30 11.22
N LEU A 686 36.16 8.11 10.25
CA LEU A 686 35.46 9.37 10.51
C LEU A 686 34.08 9.12 11.15
N LEU A 687 33.42 8.03 10.76
CA LEU A 687 32.05 7.72 11.13
C LEU A 687 32.00 6.75 12.32
N LEU A 688 33.01 5.89 12.44
CA LEU A 688 33.21 4.97 13.55
C LEU A 688 34.21 5.61 14.52
N THR A 689 35.46 5.12 14.52
CA THR A 689 36.52 5.64 15.38
C THR A 689 37.91 5.44 14.76
N PRO A 690 38.94 6.19 15.19
CA PRO A 690 40.33 5.91 14.84
C PRO A 690 40.78 4.48 15.23
N ILE A 691 40.17 3.90 16.27
CA ILE A 691 40.43 2.51 16.73
C ILE A 691 40.13 1.53 15.58
N PHE A 692 39.01 1.73 14.89
CA PHE A 692 38.58 0.89 13.77
C PHE A 692 39.58 0.92 12.61
N GLY A 693 39.97 2.11 12.15
CA GLY A 693 40.93 2.28 11.07
C GLY A 693 42.31 1.74 11.42
N ALA A 694 42.80 2.05 12.62
CA ALA A 694 44.09 1.57 13.10
C ALA A 694 44.14 0.04 13.19
N TRP A 695 43.05 -0.60 13.62
CA TRP A 695 42.95 -2.06 13.70
C TRP A 695 42.92 -2.70 12.31
N LEU A 696 42.14 -2.16 11.36
CA LEU A 696 42.14 -2.63 9.98
C LEU A 696 43.50 -2.47 9.31
N HIS A 697 44.17 -1.33 9.55
CA HIS A 697 45.52 -1.12 9.04
C HIS A 697 46.51 -2.10 9.67
N ALA A 698 46.40 -2.41 10.96
CA ALA A 698 47.23 -3.44 11.58
C ALA A 698 47.03 -4.82 10.95
N LYS A 699 45.78 -5.20 10.64
CA LYS A 699 45.46 -6.47 9.97
C LYS A 699 45.91 -6.50 8.50
N ASN A 700 45.83 -5.38 7.80
CA ASN A 700 46.38 -5.25 6.45
C ASN A 700 47.91 -5.44 6.44
N TRP A 701 48.64 -4.80 7.35
CA TRP A 701 50.09 -4.99 7.47
C TRP A 701 50.47 -6.43 7.80
N ALA A 702 49.68 -7.11 8.65
CA ALA A 702 49.89 -8.52 8.96
C ALA A 702 49.72 -9.41 7.71
N ASN A 703 48.71 -9.14 6.87
CA ASN A 703 48.50 -9.90 5.61
C ASN A 703 49.58 -9.60 4.55
N LEU A 704 50.28 -8.47 4.68
CA LEU A 704 51.45 -8.12 3.85
C LEU A 704 52.76 -8.71 4.39
N ASN A 705 52.71 -9.52 5.46
CA ASN A 705 53.87 -10.05 6.18
C ASN A 705 54.79 -8.97 6.79
N GLU A 706 54.29 -7.74 6.97
CA GLU A 706 55.00 -6.60 7.58
C GLU A 706 54.67 -6.49 9.08
N THR A 707 55.18 -7.45 9.86
CA THR A 707 54.83 -7.62 11.29
C THR A 707 55.16 -6.41 12.16
N GLU A 708 56.27 -5.72 11.90
CA GLU A 708 56.68 -4.54 12.67
C GLU A 708 55.74 -3.34 12.42
N ARG A 709 55.25 -3.17 11.19
CA ARG A 709 54.26 -2.12 10.85
C ARG A 709 52.87 -2.45 11.41
N SER A 710 52.53 -3.74 11.47
CA SER A 710 51.32 -4.23 12.14
C SER A 710 51.33 -3.88 13.63
N LYS A 711 52.43 -4.17 14.34
CA LYS A 711 52.59 -3.80 15.76
C LYS A 711 52.50 -2.29 15.98
N LYS A 712 53.12 -1.49 15.10
CA LYS A 712 53.01 -0.01 15.12
C LYS A 712 51.56 0.47 15.00
N SER A 713 50.78 -0.15 14.12
CA SER A 713 49.36 0.17 13.95
C SER A 713 48.52 -0.26 15.15
N PHE A 714 48.84 -1.39 15.81
CA PHE A 714 48.20 -1.78 17.07
C PHE A 714 48.48 -0.81 18.23
N LYS A 715 49.63 -0.14 18.27
CA LYS A 715 49.87 0.92 19.27
C LYS A 715 48.86 2.08 19.15
N TRP A 716 48.44 2.40 17.93
CA TRP A 716 47.38 3.40 17.69
C TRP A 716 45.99 2.91 18.12
N VAL A 717 45.72 1.60 18.03
CA VAL A 717 44.49 1.00 18.58
C VAL A 717 44.43 1.21 20.09
N TYR A 718 45.48 0.81 20.82
CA TYR A 718 45.51 0.93 22.28
C TYR A 718 45.54 2.40 22.75
N GLY A 719 46.31 3.26 22.07
CA GLY A 719 46.34 4.69 22.38
C GLY A 719 44.97 5.36 22.18
N SER A 720 44.24 4.96 21.14
CA SER A 720 42.90 5.50 20.88
C SER A 720 41.86 4.98 21.87
N ILE A 721 41.95 3.72 22.32
CA ILE A 721 41.10 3.20 23.40
C ILE A 721 41.32 3.97 24.71
N GLY A 722 42.58 4.22 25.09
CA GLY A 722 42.90 5.01 26.28
C GLY A 722 42.37 6.45 26.19
N MET A 723 42.41 7.05 25.00
CA MET A 723 41.86 8.39 24.78
C MET A 723 40.33 8.42 24.87
N VAL A 724 39.63 7.42 24.32
CA VAL A 724 38.17 7.29 24.45
C VAL A 724 37.76 7.11 25.92
N ALA A 725 38.52 6.37 26.72
CA ALA A 725 38.27 6.28 28.16
C ALA A 725 38.45 7.64 28.87
N LEU A 726 39.46 8.41 28.48
CA LEU A 726 39.72 9.74 29.03
C LEU A 726 38.65 10.77 28.61
N THR A 727 38.02 10.62 27.43
CA THR A 727 36.91 11.49 27.00
C THR A 727 35.66 11.36 27.86
N LEU A 728 35.49 10.27 28.63
CA LEU A 728 34.37 10.10 29.56
C LEU A 728 34.44 11.05 30.78
N ILE A 729 35.58 11.71 30.99
CA ILE A 729 35.86 12.57 32.15
C ILE A 729 36.09 14.04 31.73
N LEU A 730 36.21 14.31 30.43
CA LEU A 730 36.51 15.64 29.89
C LEU A 730 35.22 16.35 29.43
N PRO A 731 35.13 17.69 29.56
CA PRO A 731 34.02 18.47 29.00
C PRO A 731 33.85 18.28 27.47
N ASP A 732 32.61 18.29 26.99
CA ASP A 732 32.23 17.90 25.60
C ASP A 732 32.94 18.66 24.48
N LEU A 733 33.27 19.93 24.68
CA LEU A 733 34.00 20.71 23.69
C LEU A 733 35.45 20.23 23.55
N ILE A 734 36.06 19.82 24.67
CA ILE A 734 37.44 19.33 24.73
C ILE A 734 37.50 17.91 24.19
N SER A 735 36.51 17.05 24.50
CA SER A 735 36.47 15.67 24.02
C SER A 735 36.38 15.57 22.49
N ASN A 736 35.52 16.38 21.86
CA ASN A 736 35.34 16.41 20.41
C ASN A 736 36.59 16.90 19.65
N LEU A 737 37.25 17.95 20.17
CA LEU A 737 38.50 18.45 19.60
C LEU A 737 39.63 17.43 19.71
N VAL A 738 39.73 16.73 20.84
CA VAL A 738 40.76 15.70 21.06
C VAL A 738 40.54 14.50 20.16
N PHE A 739 39.29 14.07 19.95
CA PHE A 739 38.96 12.97 19.04
C PHE A 739 39.31 13.31 17.57
N GLY A 740 38.93 14.51 17.11
CA GLY A 740 39.29 14.99 15.77
C GLY A 740 40.81 15.12 15.58
N ALA A 741 41.51 15.67 16.57
CA ALA A 741 42.97 15.78 16.56
C ALA A 741 43.66 14.41 16.54
N LEU A 742 43.14 13.43 17.28
CA LEU A 742 43.64 12.06 17.31
C LEU A 742 43.47 11.37 15.95
N LEU A 743 42.30 11.52 15.31
CA LEU A 743 42.04 10.96 13.98
C LEU A 743 43.01 11.53 12.94
N VAL A 744 43.20 12.85 12.94
CA VAL A 744 44.14 13.56 12.04
C VAL A 744 45.57 13.12 12.31
N ALA A 745 45.99 13.04 13.58
CA ALA A 745 47.33 12.59 13.97
C ALA A 745 47.61 11.14 13.56
N TRP A 746 46.65 10.23 13.77
CA TRP A 746 46.73 8.84 13.33
C TRP A 746 46.85 8.72 11.81
N TRP A 747 45.99 9.42 11.07
CA TRP A 747 45.99 9.37 9.61
C TRP A 747 47.33 9.88 9.04
N MET A 748 47.82 11.03 9.52
CA MET A 748 49.07 11.60 9.03
C MET A 748 50.30 10.72 9.35
N ARG A 749 50.36 10.13 10.54
CA ARG A 749 51.54 9.38 11.01
C ARG A 749 51.54 7.90 10.70
N SER A 750 50.38 7.28 10.45
CA SER A 750 50.26 5.83 10.26
C SER A 750 49.34 5.46 9.09
N GLY A 751 48.18 6.13 8.96
CA GLY A 751 47.20 5.78 7.93
C GLY A 751 47.68 6.05 6.49
N ASN A 752 48.32 7.20 6.28
CA ASN A 752 48.89 7.61 5.00
C ASN A 752 50.08 6.74 4.57
N GLU A 753 50.85 6.21 5.53
CA GLU A 753 51.97 5.29 5.26
C GLU A 753 51.47 4.00 4.61
N GLN A 754 50.39 3.41 5.14
CA GLN A 754 49.80 2.21 4.55
C GLN A 754 49.19 2.48 3.18
N TYR A 755 48.50 3.61 3.00
CA TYR A 755 47.95 3.99 1.70
C TYR A 755 49.04 4.06 0.63
N LYS A 756 50.13 4.80 0.89
CA LYS A 756 51.24 4.94 -0.06
C LYS A 756 51.86 3.60 -0.38
N TYR A 757 52.17 2.79 0.63
CA TYR A 757 52.80 1.50 0.44
C TYR A 757 51.94 0.53 -0.39
N VAL A 758 50.64 0.43 -0.12
CA VAL A 758 49.74 -0.43 -0.90
C VAL A 758 49.60 0.09 -2.33
N LYS A 759 49.49 1.41 -2.52
CA LYS A 759 49.41 2.01 -3.86
C LYS A 759 50.66 1.76 -4.71
N GLU A 760 51.84 1.82 -4.10
CA GLU A 760 53.13 1.71 -4.77
C GLU A 760 53.55 0.25 -5.02
N ASN A 761 53.30 -0.65 -4.07
CA ASN A 761 53.82 -2.03 -4.10
C ASN A 761 52.76 -3.08 -4.48
N HIS A 762 51.46 -2.76 -4.27
CA HIS A 762 50.36 -3.69 -4.51
C HIS A 762 49.15 -2.98 -5.15
N PRO A 763 49.27 -2.39 -6.36
CA PRO A 763 48.16 -1.64 -6.98
C PRO A 763 46.93 -2.51 -7.28
N ASP A 764 47.14 -3.81 -7.57
CA ASP A 764 46.11 -4.75 -8.01
C ASP A 764 45.67 -5.78 -6.94
N TYR A 765 45.89 -5.49 -5.66
CA TYR A 765 45.54 -6.39 -4.54
C TYR A 765 44.06 -6.85 -4.53
N GLN A 766 43.82 -8.05 -4.00
CA GLN A 766 42.47 -8.58 -3.83
C GLN A 766 41.74 -7.91 -2.66
N LYS A 767 40.54 -7.37 -2.92
CA LYS A 767 39.80 -6.57 -1.94
C LYS A 767 39.03 -7.46 -0.96
N LYS A 768 39.31 -7.34 0.34
CA LYS A 768 38.55 -8.00 1.41
C LYS A 768 37.15 -7.40 1.56
N LYS A 769 36.22 -8.27 1.97
CA LYS A 769 34.82 -7.91 2.24
C LYS A 769 34.71 -7.07 3.52
N TRP A 770 33.79 -6.10 3.53
CA TRP A 770 33.59 -5.16 4.65
C TRP A 770 32.53 -5.57 5.67
N GLY A 771 31.71 -6.59 5.37
CA GLY A 771 30.54 -6.95 6.17
C GLY A 771 30.87 -7.23 7.65
N THR A 772 31.80 -8.15 7.90
CA THR A 772 32.21 -8.52 9.26
C THR A 772 32.82 -7.34 10.06
N PRO A 773 33.84 -6.62 9.57
CA PRO A 773 34.43 -5.54 10.36
C PRO A 773 33.46 -4.37 10.62
N LEU A 774 32.61 -4.00 9.66
CA LEU A 774 31.62 -2.96 9.88
C LEU A 774 30.50 -3.40 10.83
N SER A 775 30.10 -4.68 10.81
CA SER A 775 29.08 -5.20 11.74
C SER A 775 29.58 -5.16 13.19
N ILE A 776 30.82 -5.59 13.43
CA ILE A 776 31.43 -5.55 14.77
C ILE A 776 31.56 -4.10 15.25
N ALA A 777 32.05 -3.21 14.39
CA ALA A 777 32.19 -1.80 14.76
C ALA A 777 30.83 -1.13 15.02
N GLY A 778 29.82 -1.43 14.20
CA GLY A 778 28.46 -0.95 14.39
C GLY A 778 27.84 -1.41 15.72
N LEU A 779 28.00 -2.69 16.08
CA LEU A 779 27.53 -3.22 17.37
C LEU A 779 28.21 -2.54 18.56
N VAL A 780 29.52 -2.29 18.48
CA VAL A 780 30.27 -1.60 19.55
C VAL A 780 29.82 -0.15 19.69
N VAL A 781 29.65 0.58 18.59
CA VAL A 781 29.13 1.95 18.61
C VAL A 781 27.70 1.99 19.16
N PHE A 782 26.85 1.07 18.73
CA PHE A 782 25.48 0.94 19.23
C PHE A 782 25.43 0.70 20.74
N GLY A 783 26.25 -0.22 21.26
CA GLY A 783 26.36 -0.47 22.70
C GLY A 783 26.84 0.75 23.49
N LEU A 784 27.81 1.51 22.97
CA LEU A 784 28.29 2.74 23.59
C LEU A 784 27.24 3.85 23.61
N VAL A 785 26.42 3.96 22.54
CA VAL A 785 25.32 4.92 22.46
C VAL A 785 24.21 4.58 23.44
N LEU A 786 23.81 3.31 23.54
CA LEU A 786 22.81 2.87 24.53
C LEU A 786 23.26 3.15 25.96
N PHE A 787 24.53 2.87 26.27
CA PHE A 787 25.09 3.13 27.59
C PHE A 787 25.14 4.64 27.91
N SER A 788 25.52 5.47 26.94
CA SER A 788 25.56 6.93 27.11
C SER A 788 24.16 7.52 27.26
N GLY A 789 23.18 7.04 26.49
CA GLY A 789 21.78 7.47 26.60
C GLY A 789 21.13 7.07 27.93
N ALA A 790 21.44 5.88 28.45
CA ALA A 790 20.99 5.45 29.77
C ALA A 790 21.57 6.35 30.89
N LEU A 791 22.84 6.72 30.79
CA LEU A 791 23.47 7.66 31.73
C LEU A 791 22.86 9.07 31.65
N GLU A 792 22.57 9.56 30.44
CA GLU A 792 21.98 10.89 30.28
C GLU A 792 20.53 10.95 30.77
N MET A 793 19.72 9.91 30.53
CA MET A 793 18.37 9.81 31.08
C MET A 793 18.38 9.83 32.62
N SER A 794 19.34 9.13 33.25
CA SER A 794 19.48 9.18 34.72
C SER A 794 19.82 10.59 35.21
N ARG A 795 20.73 11.31 34.53
CA ARG A 795 21.09 12.70 34.88
C ARG A 795 19.95 13.68 34.67
N MET A 796 19.18 13.54 33.59
CA MET A 796 18.03 14.40 33.32
C MET A 796 16.95 14.24 34.39
N SER A 797 16.67 13.00 34.82
CA SER A 797 15.69 12.75 35.89
C SER A 797 16.12 13.38 37.23
N GLU A 798 17.40 13.31 37.58
CA GLU A 798 17.92 13.95 38.80
C GLU A 798 17.84 15.48 38.73
N GLN A 799 18.14 16.09 37.58
CA GLN A 799 18.09 17.53 37.40
C GLN A 799 16.68 18.12 37.46
N GLU A 800 15.67 17.44 36.93
CA GLU A 800 14.28 17.92 36.99
C GLU A 800 13.70 17.80 38.41
N VAL A 801 14.07 16.76 39.16
CA VAL A 801 13.72 16.61 40.59
C VAL A 801 14.35 17.74 41.42
N GLU A 802 15.63 18.09 41.16
CA GLU A 802 16.30 19.20 41.85
C GLU A 802 15.60 20.55 41.64
N LYS A 803 14.98 20.79 40.49
CA LYS A 803 14.26 22.05 40.23
C LYS A 803 13.02 22.21 41.08
N LEU A 804 12.28 21.13 41.34
CA LEU A 804 11.07 21.20 42.18
C LEU A 804 11.40 21.07 43.67
N ALA A 805 12.50 20.40 44.01
CA ALA A 805 12.95 20.23 45.38
C ALA A 805 13.14 21.58 46.10
N GLY A 806 12.69 21.64 47.35
CA GLY A 806 12.73 22.83 48.20
C GLY A 806 11.42 23.11 48.90
N GLN A 807 11.40 24.19 49.69
CA GLN A 807 10.22 24.67 50.40
C GLN A 807 9.48 25.73 49.59
N TRP A 808 8.16 25.63 49.56
CA TRP A 808 7.28 26.46 48.76
C TRP A 808 6.12 26.96 49.61
N ALA A 809 5.88 28.27 49.61
CA ALA A 809 4.65 28.86 50.13
C ALA A 809 3.50 28.60 49.16
N VAL A 810 2.38 28.13 49.69
CA VAL A 810 1.18 27.73 48.94
C VAL A 810 0.04 28.65 49.32
N LYS A 811 -0.62 29.24 48.31
CA LYS A 811 -1.87 29.97 48.49
C LYS A 811 -2.90 29.50 47.48
N MET A 812 -4.05 29.07 47.99
CA MET A 812 -5.15 28.56 47.16
C MET A 812 -6.47 29.11 47.67
N GLN A 813 -7.31 29.55 46.74
CA GLN A 813 -8.70 29.89 47.01
C GLN A 813 -9.58 28.84 46.37
N ILE A 814 -10.47 28.25 47.15
CA ILE A 814 -11.43 27.25 46.73
C ILE A 814 -12.82 27.91 46.78
N PHE A 815 -13.60 27.77 45.73
CA PHE A 815 -14.98 28.21 45.69
C PHE A 815 -15.85 27.05 45.19
N GLU A 816 -16.79 26.61 46.02
CA GLU A 816 -17.72 25.54 45.68
C GLU A 816 -19.13 25.94 46.12
N VAL A 817 -20.13 25.59 45.31
CA VAL A 817 -21.55 25.80 45.65
C VAL A 817 -22.19 24.43 45.64
N ASP A 818 -22.78 24.05 46.76
CA ASP A 818 -23.56 22.81 46.85
C ASP A 818 -24.88 23.00 46.11
N ASP A 819 -25.06 22.26 45.01
CA ASP A 819 -26.24 22.34 44.14
C ASP A 819 -27.55 21.93 44.84
N GLU A 820 -27.49 21.11 45.91
CA GLU A 820 -28.66 20.62 46.64
C GLU A 820 -29.06 21.53 47.80
N THR A 821 -28.07 22.03 48.55
CA THR A 821 -28.32 22.84 49.76
C THR A 821 -28.25 24.35 49.50
N GLY A 822 -27.64 24.77 48.39
CA GLY A 822 -27.39 26.18 48.06
C GLY A 822 -26.37 26.85 48.99
N ILE A 823 -25.64 26.07 49.79
CA ILE A 823 -24.59 26.58 50.66
C ILE A 823 -23.36 26.90 49.80
N GLU A 824 -22.86 28.13 49.90
CA GLU A 824 -21.59 28.50 49.29
C GLU A 824 -20.45 28.19 50.26
N LEU A 825 -19.45 27.47 49.78
CA LEU A 825 -18.22 27.15 50.48
C LEU A 825 -17.09 27.99 49.89
N GLN A 826 -16.47 28.82 50.74
CA GLN A 826 -15.28 29.58 50.39
C GLN A 826 -14.11 29.09 51.24
N GLY A 827 -13.13 28.44 50.61
CA GLY A 827 -11.90 27.97 51.22
C GLY A 827 -10.73 28.90 50.91
N ASP A 828 -9.91 29.23 51.91
CA ASP A 828 -8.62 29.89 51.74
C ASP A 828 -7.55 29.07 52.45
N LEU A 829 -6.64 28.47 51.67
CA LEU A 829 -5.51 27.69 52.15
C LEU A 829 -4.25 28.55 52.11
N ASP A 830 -3.62 28.71 53.27
CA ASP A 830 -2.30 29.32 53.41
C ASP A 830 -1.37 28.33 54.11
N GLY A 831 -0.29 27.92 53.44
CA GLY A 831 0.59 26.87 53.93
C GLY A 831 1.94 26.79 53.22
N THR A 832 2.66 25.71 53.50
CA THR A 832 3.97 25.42 52.95
C THR A 832 4.05 23.97 52.50
N THR A 833 4.54 23.73 51.29
CA THR A 833 4.90 22.39 50.79
C THR A 833 6.41 22.28 50.69
N THR A 834 6.97 21.19 51.20
CA THR A 834 8.37 20.82 51.03
C THR A 834 8.45 19.62 50.12
N TYR A 835 9.11 19.75 48.96
CA TYR A 835 9.48 18.61 48.12
C TYR A 835 10.93 18.24 48.40
N SER A 836 11.16 17.02 48.86
CA SER A 836 12.49 16.49 49.12
C SER A 836 13.05 15.80 47.87
N ALA A 837 14.38 15.87 47.70
CA ALA A 837 15.08 15.23 46.57
C ALA A 837 14.97 13.69 46.58
N ASP A 838 14.62 13.09 47.72
CA ASP A 838 14.35 11.66 47.87
C ASP A 838 12.91 11.26 47.50
N THR A 839 12.20 12.11 46.75
CA THR A 839 10.81 11.91 46.27
C THR A 839 9.75 11.89 47.36
N THR A 840 10.05 12.37 48.57
CA THR A 840 9.04 12.60 49.62
C THR A 840 8.54 14.04 49.62
N PHE A 841 7.28 14.27 50.02
CA PHE A 841 6.76 15.62 50.24
C PHE A 841 6.02 15.74 51.55
N ASP A 842 6.04 16.95 52.11
CA ASP A 842 5.30 17.34 53.31
C ASP A 842 4.60 18.69 53.10
N HIS A 843 3.29 18.72 53.28
CA HIS A 843 2.47 19.93 53.18
C HIS A 843 1.86 20.27 54.53
N GLN A 844 2.07 21.50 55.00
CA GLN A 844 1.53 22.00 56.26
C GLN A 844 0.85 23.36 56.04
N GLY A 845 -0.40 23.50 56.44
CA GLY A 845 -1.14 24.74 56.20
C GLY A 845 -2.36 24.91 57.08
N ASN A 846 -2.89 26.14 57.06
CA ASN A 846 -4.18 26.45 57.65
C ASN A 846 -5.20 26.64 56.52
N LEU A 847 -6.27 25.85 56.56
CA LEU A 847 -7.42 25.99 55.68
C LEU A 847 -8.53 26.72 56.43
N LYS A 848 -8.88 27.91 55.96
CA LYS A 848 -10.03 28.65 56.44
C LYS A 848 -11.22 28.36 55.54
N ILE A 849 -12.26 27.73 56.09
CA ILE A 849 -13.50 27.43 55.37
C ILE A 849 -14.59 28.38 55.89
N VAL A 850 -15.26 29.08 54.99
CA VAL A 850 -16.43 29.90 55.28
C VAL A 850 -17.63 29.28 54.58
N PHE A 851 -18.59 28.82 55.38
CA PHE A 851 -19.89 28.36 54.89
C PHE A 851 -20.84 29.54 54.90
N VAL A 852 -21.49 29.82 53.77
CA VAL A 852 -22.50 30.85 53.63
C VAL A 852 -23.83 30.16 53.31
N ALA A 853 -24.76 30.17 54.27
CA ALA A 853 -26.08 29.62 54.05
C ALA A 853 -26.88 30.52 53.08
N PRO A 854 -27.91 29.99 52.38
CA PRO A 854 -28.80 30.79 51.53
C PRO A 854 -29.48 31.95 52.25
N THR A 855 -29.62 31.85 53.58
CA THR A 855 -30.18 32.89 54.46
C THR A 855 -29.21 34.04 54.75
N GLY A 856 -27.95 33.94 54.31
CA GLY A 856 -26.88 34.90 54.54
C GLY A 856 -26.09 34.69 55.84
N GLU A 857 -26.45 33.68 56.64
CA GLU A 857 -25.68 33.29 57.83
C GLU A 857 -24.32 32.73 57.45
N ARG A 858 -23.28 33.08 58.20
CA ARG A 858 -21.89 32.67 57.94
C ARG A 858 -21.33 31.88 59.11
N ALA A 859 -20.82 30.68 58.82
CA ALA A 859 -20.00 29.92 59.75
C ALA A 859 -18.55 29.88 59.24
N THR A 860 -17.57 30.03 60.12
CA THR A 860 -16.15 29.97 59.75
C THR A 860 -15.45 28.90 60.57
N MET A 861 -14.70 28.06 59.89
CA MET A 861 -13.83 27.05 60.47
C MET A 861 -12.39 27.31 60.03
N LEU A 862 -11.45 27.10 60.95
CA LEU A 862 -10.03 27.12 60.69
C LEU A 862 -9.45 25.74 61.04
N LEU A 863 -8.99 25.04 60.01
CA LEU A 863 -8.41 23.71 60.10
C LEU A 863 -6.90 23.80 59.85
N ARG A 864 -6.13 23.03 60.61
CA ARG A 864 -4.72 22.76 60.35
C ARG A 864 -4.61 21.43 59.62
N LEU A 865 -3.97 21.47 58.47
CA LEU A 865 -3.72 20.33 57.59
C LEU A 865 -2.23 20.00 57.61
N GLU A 866 -1.91 18.73 57.80
CA GLU A 866 -0.56 18.17 57.64
C GLU A 866 -0.68 16.95 56.74
N VAL A 867 0.00 16.96 55.59
CA VAL A 867 -0.08 15.91 54.56
C VAL A 867 1.32 15.44 54.24
N GLU A 868 1.56 14.15 54.35
CA GLU A 868 2.86 13.53 54.04
C GLU A 868 2.66 12.48 52.94
N GLY A 869 3.57 12.43 51.97
CA GLY A 869 3.43 11.56 50.80
C GLY A 869 4.71 11.38 49.99
N ILE A 870 4.55 10.76 48.82
CA ILE A 870 5.60 10.65 47.80
C ILE A 870 5.18 11.41 46.55
N TRP A 871 6.14 11.93 45.80
CA TRP A 871 5.88 12.67 44.58
C TRP A 871 6.78 12.23 43.43
N SER A 872 6.34 12.48 42.21
CA SER A 872 7.14 12.29 41.00
C SER A 872 6.95 13.47 40.05
N PHE A 873 8.01 13.84 39.35
CA PHE A 873 8.00 14.92 38.37
C PHE A 873 8.83 14.56 37.15
N ASP A 874 8.23 14.67 35.97
CA ASP A 874 8.86 14.31 34.68
C ASP A 874 9.37 15.52 33.88
N GLY A 875 9.33 16.72 34.47
CA GLY A 875 9.61 17.99 33.81
C GLY A 875 8.35 18.76 33.38
N THR A 876 7.19 18.12 33.36
CA THR A 876 5.91 18.74 32.95
C THR A 876 4.74 18.42 33.89
N THR A 877 4.70 17.22 34.47
CA THR A 877 3.59 16.70 35.26
C THR A 877 4.07 16.40 36.67
N LEU A 878 3.36 16.89 37.68
CA LEU A 878 3.62 16.58 39.08
C LEU A 878 2.51 15.66 39.59
N CYS A 879 2.90 14.47 40.06
CA CYS A 879 2.00 13.54 40.72
C CYS A 879 2.35 13.46 42.21
N GLU A 880 1.36 13.62 43.07
CA GLU A 880 1.46 13.48 44.51
C GLU A 880 0.61 12.29 44.98
N PHE A 881 1.24 11.35 45.67
CA PHE A 881 0.58 10.22 46.31
C PHE A 881 0.61 10.43 47.82
N THR A 882 -0.58 10.56 48.40
CA THR A 882 -0.70 10.88 49.81
C THR A 882 -0.62 9.63 50.67
N ASN A 883 0.32 9.58 51.61
CA ASN A 883 0.45 8.47 52.55
C ASN A 883 -0.36 8.72 53.83
N SER A 884 -0.41 9.96 54.31
CA SER A 884 -1.16 10.31 55.50
C SER A 884 -1.63 11.76 55.49
N ILE A 885 -2.84 11.99 56.03
CA ILE A 885 -3.43 13.32 56.21
C ILE A 885 -3.85 13.46 57.67
N ARG A 886 -3.40 14.52 58.34
CA ARG A 886 -3.88 14.92 59.67
C ARG A 886 -4.65 16.23 59.57
N VAL A 887 -5.93 16.18 59.93
CA VAL A 887 -6.82 17.35 60.04
C VAL A 887 -7.09 17.64 61.52
N SER A 888 -6.84 18.87 61.96
CA SER A 888 -7.10 19.29 63.35
C SER A 888 -7.66 20.72 63.45
N PRO A 889 -8.44 21.06 64.49
CA PRO A 889 -8.93 22.43 64.68
C PRO A 889 -7.78 23.40 65.01
N ALA A 890 -7.62 24.47 64.23
CA ALA A 890 -6.53 25.43 64.36
C ALA A 890 -6.84 26.58 65.34
N ASP A 891 -8.11 26.86 65.63
CA ASP A 891 -8.53 27.92 66.56
C ASP A 891 -9.54 27.43 67.62
N PRO A 892 -9.75 28.20 68.72
CA PRO A 892 -10.69 27.83 69.78
C PRO A 892 -12.13 27.67 69.30
N THR A 893 -12.57 28.47 68.31
CA THR A 893 -13.93 28.43 67.77
C THR A 893 -14.19 27.11 67.06
N THR A 894 -13.29 26.71 66.16
CA THR A 894 -13.40 25.42 65.46
C THR A 894 -13.26 24.25 66.42
N ARG A 895 -12.42 24.38 67.46
CA ARG A 895 -12.31 23.35 68.50
C ARG A 895 -13.62 23.17 69.28
N GLN A 896 -14.30 24.27 69.59
CA GLN A 896 -15.60 24.23 70.25
C GLN A 896 -16.68 23.65 69.32
N LEU A 897 -16.68 24.01 68.03
CA LEU A 897 -17.56 23.42 67.03
C LEU A 897 -17.35 21.90 66.92
N ALA A 898 -16.11 21.44 66.82
CA ALA A 898 -15.76 20.02 66.76
C ALA A 898 -16.14 19.25 68.04
N GLN A 899 -16.17 19.92 69.20
CA GLN A 899 -16.63 19.32 70.46
C GLN A 899 -18.15 19.27 70.57
N ASN A 900 -18.84 20.29 70.04
CA ASN A 900 -20.31 20.37 70.05
C ASN A 900 -20.95 19.40 69.05
N ASP A 901 -20.29 19.16 67.91
CA ASP A 901 -20.71 18.20 66.89
C ASP A 901 -19.53 17.34 66.39
N PRO A 902 -19.17 16.28 67.14
CA PRO A 902 -18.07 15.39 66.79
C PRO A 902 -18.31 14.60 65.51
N GLN A 903 -19.57 14.34 65.16
CA GLN A 903 -19.93 13.54 64.00
C GLN A 903 -19.70 14.35 62.71
N ALA A 904 -20.21 15.59 62.66
CA ALA A 904 -19.97 16.48 61.52
C ALA A 904 -18.48 16.73 61.29
N PHE A 905 -17.70 16.94 62.37
CA PHE A 905 -16.26 17.12 62.24
C PHE A 905 -15.53 15.86 61.73
N SER A 906 -15.98 14.67 62.14
CA SER A 906 -15.45 13.40 61.64
C SER A 906 -15.76 13.18 60.16
N GLU A 907 -16.91 13.63 59.68
CA GLU A 907 -17.29 13.56 58.27
C GLU A 907 -16.43 14.47 57.40
N ILE A 908 -16.18 15.71 57.86
CA ILE A 908 -15.25 16.65 57.21
C ILE A 908 -13.85 16.04 57.14
N LYS A 909 -13.35 15.48 58.26
CA LYS A 909 -12.04 14.82 58.30
C LYS A 909 -11.96 13.65 57.31
N ARG A 910 -12.99 12.81 57.25
CA ARG A 910 -13.05 11.68 56.32
C ARG A 910 -13.05 12.13 54.85
N GLY A 911 -13.68 13.27 54.52
CA GLY A 911 -13.65 13.84 53.18
C GLY A 911 -12.22 14.17 52.71
N PHE A 912 -11.39 14.73 53.60
CA PHE A 912 -9.98 14.98 53.29
C PHE A 912 -9.16 13.68 53.22
N GLU A 913 -9.41 12.70 54.11
CA GLU A 913 -8.69 11.43 54.14
C GLU A 913 -8.97 10.51 52.92
N GLN A 914 -10.05 10.75 52.16
CA GLN A 914 -10.41 9.98 50.97
C GLN A 914 -9.76 10.48 49.67
N ALA A 915 -9.03 11.60 49.69
CA ALA A 915 -8.27 12.09 48.55
C ALA A 915 -6.93 11.34 48.45
N GLU A 916 -6.93 10.15 47.84
CA GLU A 916 -5.76 9.25 47.79
C GLU A 916 -4.70 9.68 46.75
N GLU A 917 -5.10 10.32 45.66
CA GLU A 917 -4.21 10.69 44.56
C GLU A 917 -4.52 12.11 44.06
N ARG A 918 -3.48 12.94 43.89
CA ARG A 918 -3.61 14.26 43.29
C ARG A 918 -2.62 14.40 42.15
N SER A 919 -3.14 14.57 40.93
CA SER A 919 -2.32 14.76 39.74
C SER A 919 -2.49 16.19 39.22
N PHE A 920 -1.40 16.94 39.23
CA PHE A 920 -1.34 18.26 38.62
C PHE A 920 -0.92 18.10 37.16
N GLY A 921 -1.86 18.38 36.25
CA GLY A 921 -1.76 18.13 34.83
C GLY A 921 -0.71 18.95 34.08
N SER A 922 -0.32 20.11 34.62
CA SER A 922 0.85 20.83 34.11
C SER A 922 1.50 21.70 35.18
N VAL A 923 2.83 21.64 35.25
CA VAL A 923 3.67 22.52 36.07
C VAL A 923 4.32 23.56 35.15
N THR A 924 3.97 24.83 35.35
CA THR A 924 4.57 25.94 34.63
C THR A 924 5.50 26.72 35.57
N PHE A 925 6.80 26.71 35.29
CA PHE A 925 7.75 27.58 35.97
C PHE A 925 7.61 29.00 35.43
N LEU A 926 7.04 29.90 36.24
CA LEU A 926 6.95 31.32 35.91
C LEU A 926 8.32 31.99 36.06
N ASN A 927 9.09 31.56 37.06
CA ASN A 927 10.51 31.85 37.28
C ASN A 927 11.11 30.85 38.28
N ASP A 928 12.40 30.98 38.63
CA ASP A 928 13.10 30.05 39.55
C ASP A 928 12.45 29.93 40.95
N ASN A 929 11.66 30.93 41.34
CA ASN A 929 11.03 31.02 42.66
C ASN A 929 9.51 30.97 42.61
N GLU A 930 8.87 30.81 41.45
CA GLU A 930 7.41 30.81 41.32
C GLU A 930 6.97 29.77 40.30
N ILE A 931 6.07 28.88 40.73
CA ILE A 931 5.45 27.85 39.90
C ILE A 931 3.94 27.98 39.94
N GLU A 932 3.32 27.63 38.82
CA GLU A 932 1.87 27.50 38.68
C GLU A 932 1.56 26.05 38.32
N LEU A 933 0.76 25.40 39.15
CA LEU A 933 0.27 24.04 38.94
C LEU A 933 -1.18 24.13 38.47
N LEU A 934 -1.53 23.42 37.42
CA LEU A 934 -2.91 23.29 36.95
C LEU A 934 -3.44 21.90 37.32
N ASP A 935 -4.51 21.85 38.10
CA ASP A 935 -5.20 20.60 38.43
C ASP A 935 -6.00 20.12 37.21
N HIS A 936 -5.79 18.88 36.78
CA HIS A 936 -6.34 18.37 35.52
C HIS A 936 -7.84 18.03 35.61
N GLU A 937 -8.35 17.80 36.83
CA GLU A 937 -9.74 17.40 37.09
C GLU A 937 -10.63 18.60 37.38
N THR A 938 -10.14 19.54 38.17
CA THR A 938 -10.90 20.74 38.60
C THR A 938 -10.67 21.95 37.69
N GLY A 939 -9.53 22.00 36.99
CA GLY A 939 -9.11 23.18 36.22
C GLY A 939 -8.59 24.33 37.10
N ASP A 940 -8.46 24.10 38.41
CA ASP A 940 -7.96 25.11 39.35
C ASP A 940 -6.45 25.32 39.20
N SER A 941 -6.03 26.58 39.32
CA SER A 941 -4.62 26.96 39.29
C SER A 941 -4.08 27.19 40.70
N LEU A 942 -3.06 26.44 41.10
CA LEU A 942 -2.33 26.61 42.35
C LEU A 942 -1.02 27.35 42.10
N LYS A 943 -0.84 28.50 42.75
CA LYS A 943 0.41 29.28 42.67
C LYS A 943 1.25 29.05 43.91
N MET A 944 2.50 28.67 43.68
CA MET A 944 3.46 28.42 44.75
C MET A 944 4.68 29.30 44.58
N LYS A 945 5.21 29.79 45.70
CA LYS A 945 6.40 30.65 45.73
C LYS A 945 7.47 30.04 46.61
N ARG A 946 8.66 29.81 46.07
CA ARG A 946 9.79 29.24 46.80
C ARG A 946 10.11 30.11 48.01
N LEU A 947 10.16 29.50 49.18
CA LEU A 947 10.66 30.11 50.39
C LEU A 947 12.18 30.12 50.27
N GLN A 948 12.78 31.32 50.17
CA GLN A 948 14.23 31.42 50.21
C GLN A 948 14.73 30.84 51.53
N GLU A 949 15.58 29.82 51.48
CA GLU A 949 16.40 29.46 52.61
C GLU A 949 17.13 30.72 53.05
N LYS A 950 16.88 31.18 54.28
CA LYS A 950 17.84 32.07 54.93
C LYS A 950 19.15 31.32 54.94
N SER A 951 20.12 31.78 54.15
CA SER A 951 21.50 31.32 54.29
C SER A 951 21.92 31.61 55.74
N GLU A 952 22.00 30.57 56.57
CA GLU A 952 22.70 30.64 57.86
C GLU A 952 24.21 30.65 57.65
#